data_AF-A0A1Y1IP18-F1
#
_entry.id   AF-A0A1Y1IP18-F1
#
_cell.length_a   1.000
_cell.length_b   1.000
_cell.length_c   1.000
_cell.angle_alpha   90.00
_cell.angle_beta   90.00
_cell.angle_gamma   90.00
#
_symmetry.space_group_name_H-M   'P 1'
#
loop_
_entity.id
_entity.type
_entity.pdbx_description
1 polymer ?
#
loop_
_entity_poly.entity_id
_entity_poly.type
_entity_poly.pdbx_seq_one_letter_code
_entity_poly.pdbx_strand_id
1 'polypeptide(L)'
;MQQNPTTTLEQAAQFLRDEHNVRVAVSTLSFKKATKAYCEFNEARGQAFLNDIQADLGPHVLSLDECGFFMNHIRGYAWSQRGSRAVVRRPGPRGKKFSLLLCISSTGVVKWNLYQGSVDAVRFLRFLQELPMGSKIVLDNAAIHKSTNALKRRGLPTIAEAAGELAIDLEYLPPYAPHLNPVELCFNILRTHISGVAPRNEADLRAALEDGLQKLTPAVCSRLFQRRNRETECTVVKTSWNSFCKEAAKALPLESVLKEVNKAICEAYLLANLHVLRMCELDREVPPLDQSFFYGCLSAVSVTGRQKSAIKDLFFRETVELYVSSRPAEYVPPDSKNLASGWYQNASLQMATCTRNSVATNFYRRFKRYLKHKYSLDGSACYAKMRHMLTEEYNGDDPLVLEYRAMLPKATTGRADSTPHLLMPMQFMFLRYMESHHPLSEAELKKGKQLRLFSLLPTKSGFECSHLKMCTNGLYGLLKRGGAKLPAFGPEFRKVADDYWRQLFNLEKFETCNRKFAGEILTDGKAVCMVLRKPKPRSSAGEGVLPDLTGDEELWGLDPGRRRDLFVMMNEQGEKLSCSTREFYHDAKYKLSNARIRHWYEQSPEVLEAIRNMPSKKTPESSKLLDYVRFMLPRLDMLLSFHMRKGFRGLKSKRYIYAQKKLHEICKGITKRMGKRTVVGFGDWSNKDAAGIIRGSPSGPVKRLERELRKHCRVVSVDEFRTSKLHFDCKTQLHNQYSEKRCKDGVVKTVKVHSVLHCRNSGCYGMTVNRDVNAARNILRLLQSRLGGRVRPAEFCR
;
A
#
# COMPACT_ATOMS: atom_id res chain seq x y z
N MET A 1 -34.33 -8.94 8.74
CA MET A 1 -34.02 -7.49 8.93
C MET A 1 -33.19 -6.85 7.80
N GLN A 2 -32.14 -7.47 7.23
CA GLN A 2 -31.39 -6.86 6.10
C GLN A 2 -32.23 -6.58 4.84
N GLN A 3 -33.31 -7.34 4.63
CA GLN A 3 -34.24 -7.18 3.51
C GLN A 3 -35.25 -6.03 3.74
N ASN A 4 -35.44 -5.57 4.97
CA ASN A 4 -36.33 -4.45 5.28
C ASN A 4 -35.67 -3.52 6.33
N PRO A 5 -34.72 -2.67 5.93
CA PRO A 5 -33.95 -1.82 6.83
C PRO A 5 -34.76 -0.70 7.51
N THR A 6 -36.06 -0.56 7.19
CA THR A 6 -36.98 0.40 7.82
C THR A 6 -37.79 -0.16 8.99
N THR A 7 -37.55 -1.44 9.35
CA THR A 7 -38.21 -2.11 10.48
C THR A 7 -38.04 -1.30 11.77
N THR A 8 -39.14 -1.01 12.47
CA THR A 8 -39.11 -0.28 13.75
C THR A 8 -38.45 -1.13 14.85
N LEU A 9 -37.99 -0.49 15.93
CA LEU A 9 -37.35 -1.21 17.04
C LEU A 9 -38.32 -2.19 17.74
N GLU A 10 -39.61 -1.86 17.79
CA GLU A 10 -40.66 -2.73 18.35
C GLU A 10 -40.89 -3.95 17.46
N GLN A 11 -41.02 -3.75 16.13
CA GLN A 11 -41.12 -4.85 15.18
C GLN A 11 -39.87 -5.72 15.15
N ALA A 12 -38.69 -5.12 15.34
CA ALA A 12 -37.44 -5.85 15.44
C ALA A 12 -37.37 -6.70 16.72
N ALA A 13 -37.77 -6.14 17.86
CA ALA A 13 -37.87 -6.87 19.12
C ALA A 13 -38.93 -7.98 19.06
N GLN A 14 -40.05 -7.74 18.37
CA GLN A 14 -41.10 -8.72 18.17
C GLN A 14 -40.68 -9.87 17.25
N PHE A 15 -40.02 -9.57 16.12
CA PHE A 15 -39.43 -10.58 15.25
C PHE A 15 -38.42 -11.46 15.99
N LEU A 16 -37.58 -10.87 16.84
CA LEU A 16 -36.61 -11.62 17.65
C LEU A 16 -37.30 -12.51 18.70
N ARG A 17 -38.45 -12.09 19.23
CA ARG A 17 -39.29 -12.92 20.10
C ARG A 17 -39.92 -14.08 19.32
N ASP A 18 -40.53 -13.80 18.18
CA ASP A 18 -41.39 -14.78 17.49
C ASP A 18 -40.57 -15.83 16.71
N GLU A 19 -39.52 -15.41 16.00
CA GLU A 19 -38.70 -16.30 15.15
C GLU A 19 -37.53 -16.94 15.90
N HIS A 20 -37.10 -16.31 16.99
CA HIS A 20 -35.87 -16.70 17.69
C HIS A 20 -36.05 -16.90 19.20
N ASN A 21 -37.26 -16.73 19.73
CA ASN A 21 -37.59 -16.85 21.16
C ASN A 21 -36.71 -15.97 22.09
N VAL A 22 -36.23 -14.83 21.58
CA VAL A 22 -35.38 -13.88 22.31
C VAL A 22 -36.18 -12.65 22.71
N ARG A 23 -36.36 -12.44 24.02
CA ARG A 23 -36.91 -11.19 24.57
C ARG A 23 -35.82 -10.13 24.69
N VAL A 24 -35.89 -9.09 23.87
CA VAL A 24 -34.98 -7.93 23.92
C VAL A 24 -35.74 -6.64 24.23
N ALA A 25 -35.18 -5.83 25.12
CA ALA A 25 -35.70 -4.49 25.40
C ALA A 25 -35.38 -3.55 24.22
N VAL A 26 -36.32 -2.71 23.81
CA VAL A 26 -36.18 -1.77 22.69
C VAL A 26 -34.93 -0.88 22.83
N SER A 27 -34.53 -0.56 24.06
CA SER A 27 -33.32 0.22 24.39
C SER A 27 -32.00 -0.45 24.02
N THR A 28 -31.98 -1.77 23.80
CA THR A 28 -30.78 -2.54 23.43
C THR A 28 -30.53 -2.59 21.92
N LEU A 29 -31.49 -2.13 21.12
CA LEU A 29 -31.39 -2.12 19.67
C LEU A 29 -30.94 -0.73 19.17
N SER A 30 -29.88 -0.69 18.35
CA SER A 30 -29.35 0.57 17.82
C SER A 30 -30.06 0.98 16.51
N PHE A 31 -30.68 2.15 16.49
CA PHE A 31 -31.20 2.77 15.27
C PHE A 31 -30.11 3.59 14.58
N LYS A 32 -29.82 3.32 13.31
CA LYS A 32 -28.88 4.12 12.51
C LYS A 32 -29.66 5.09 11.64
N LYS A 33 -29.08 6.27 11.40
CA LYS A 33 -29.64 7.22 10.41
C LYS A 33 -29.66 6.54 9.04
N ALA A 34 -30.84 6.33 8.48
CA ALA A 34 -30.99 5.77 7.14
C ALA A 34 -30.28 6.67 6.12
N THR A 35 -29.46 6.07 5.25
CA THR A 35 -28.88 6.76 4.10
C THR A 35 -29.79 6.51 2.91
N LYS A 36 -30.30 7.58 2.30
CA LYS A 36 -31.14 7.47 1.11
C LYS A 36 -30.25 7.16 -0.09
N ALA A 37 -30.60 6.14 -0.85
CA ALA A 37 -30.05 5.85 -2.18
C ALA A 37 -31.22 5.87 -3.17
N TYR A 38 -31.00 6.41 -4.36
CA TYR A 38 -32.02 6.45 -5.41
C TYR A 38 -32.03 5.11 -6.13
N CYS A 39 -33.17 4.44 -6.14
CA CYS A 39 -33.39 3.16 -6.82
C CYS A 39 -33.26 3.31 -8.34
N GLU A 40 -33.51 4.53 -8.82
CA GLU A 40 -33.60 4.93 -10.23
C GLU A 40 -32.22 5.22 -10.86
N PHE A 41 -31.13 5.18 -10.09
CA PHE A 41 -29.78 5.43 -10.61
C PHE A 41 -29.29 4.26 -11.48
N ASN A 42 -28.97 4.54 -12.74
CA ASN A 42 -28.41 3.57 -13.67
C ASN A 42 -26.87 3.59 -13.62
N GLU A 43 -26.28 2.57 -12.99
CA GLU A 43 -24.83 2.47 -12.79
C GLU A 43 -24.02 2.44 -14.10
N ALA A 44 -24.56 1.84 -15.17
CA ALA A 44 -23.89 1.75 -16.46
C ALA A 44 -23.76 3.13 -17.13
N ARG A 45 -24.83 3.94 -17.07
CA ARG A 45 -24.79 5.35 -17.53
C ARG A 45 -23.86 6.21 -16.67
N GLY A 46 -23.86 5.98 -15.36
CA GLY A 46 -22.88 6.56 -14.44
C GLY A 46 -21.43 6.32 -14.86
N GLN A 47 -21.12 5.08 -15.24
CA GLN A 47 -19.76 4.70 -15.63
C GLN A 47 -19.36 5.22 -17.02
N ALA A 48 -20.28 5.26 -17.98
CA ALA A 48 -20.03 5.84 -19.31
C ALA A 48 -19.67 7.32 -19.21
N PHE A 49 -20.49 8.09 -18.48
CA PHE A 49 -20.25 9.50 -18.20
C PHE A 49 -18.88 9.75 -17.55
N LEU A 50 -18.50 8.90 -16.60
CA LEU A 50 -17.19 8.99 -15.95
C LEU A 50 -16.03 8.74 -16.92
N ASN A 51 -16.19 7.85 -17.90
CA ASN A 51 -15.13 7.56 -18.87
C ASN A 51 -14.89 8.75 -19.81
N ASP A 52 -15.97 9.41 -20.25
CA ASP A 52 -15.90 10.57 -21.14
C ASP A 52 -15.26 11.78 -20.46
N ILE A 53 -15.63 12.07 -19.21
CA ILE A 53 -15.01 13.16 -18.44
C ILE A 53 -13.61 12.80 -17.95
N GLN A 54 -13.28 11.51 -17.74
CA GLN A 54 -11.92 11.11 -17.36
C GLN A 54 -10.89 11.33 -18.47
N ALA A 55 -11.32 11.35 -19.73
CA ALA A 55 -10.43 11.62 -20.87
C ALA A 55 -9.89 13.06 -20.86
N ASP A 56 -10.61 13.98 -20.23
CA ASP A 56 -10.31 15.41 -20.23
C ASP A 56 -10.58 16.01 -18.82
N LEU A 57 -9.55 16.09 -17.99
CA LEU A 57 -9.60 16.66 -16.62
C LEU A 57 -8.76 17.94 -16.51
N GLY A 58 -8.65 18.67 -17.63
CA GLY A 58 -7.93 19.94 -17.66
C GLY A 58 -8.57 21.01 -16.76
N PRO A 59 -7.86 22.13 -16.55
CA PRO A 59 -8.36 23.24 -15.76
C PRO A 59 -9.63 23.91 -16.35
N HIS A 60 -9.92 23.67 -17.64
CA HIS A 60 -11.12 24.13 -18.34
C HIS A 60 -12.39 23.31 -18.02
N VAL A 61 -12.26 22.19 -17.29
CA VAL A 61 -13.42 21.42 -16.81
C VAL A 61 -13.89 21.98 -15.47
N LEU A 62 -15.09 22.53 -15.49
CA LEU A 62 -15.72 23.19 -14.36
C LEU A 62 -16.85 22.32 -13.81
N SER A 63 -17.02 22.33 -12.49
CA SER A 63 -18.13 21.67 -11.79
C SER A 63 -18.97 22.73 -11.13
N LEU A 64 -20.27 22.73 -11.43
CA LEU A 64 -21.22 23.74 -11.00
C LEU A 64 -22.43 23.09 -10.36
N ASP A 65 -22.88 23.65 -9.23
CA ASP A 65 -24.13 23.26 -8.59
C ASP A 65 -24.60 24.34 -7.60
N GLU A 66 -25.77 24.12 -7.00
CA GLU A 66 -26.41 25.01 -6.03
C GLU A 66 -26.58 24.36 -4.64
N CYS A 67 -26.47 25.18 -3.59
CA CYS A 67 -26.62 24.72 -2.22
C CYS A 67 -27.41 25.70 -1.35
N GLY A 68 -28.46 25.21 -0.69
CA GLY A 68 -29.28 26.00 0.22
C GLY A 68 -28.75 26.04 1.66
N PHE A 69 -28.80 27.22 2.27
CA PHE A 69 -28.55 27.51 3.69
C PHE A 69 -29.79 28.15 4.33
N PHE A 70 -30.11 27.73 5.56
CA PHE A 70 -31.18 28.31 6.37
C PHE A 70 -30.57 28.94 7.63
N MET A 71 -31.11 30.07 8.08
CA MET A 71 -30.56 30.83 9.23
C MET A 71 -30.63 30.09 10.58
N ASN A 72 -31.39 29.01 10.64
CA ASN A 72 -31.44 28.15 11.82
C ASN A 72 -30.59 26.88 11.68
N HIS A 73 -29.76 26.75 10.64
CA HIS A 73 -28.81 25.64 10.56
C HIS A 73 -27.77 25.74 11.68
N ILE A 74 -27.56 24.61 12.35
CA ILE A 74 -26.57 24.41 13.41
C ILE A 74 -25.93 23.04 13.22
N ARG A 75 -24.78 22.81 13.86
CA ARG A 75 -24.11 21.51 13.83
C ARG A 75 -24.99 20.41 14.42
N GLY A 76 -25.15 19.30 13.67
CA GLY A 76 -25.95 18.15 14.10
C GLY A 76 -25.26 17.20 15.08
N TYR A 77 -23.98 17.42 15.38
CA TYR A 77 -23.19 16.61 16.31
C TYR A 77 -22.41 17.54 17.24
N ALA A 78 -22.44 17.25 18.54
CA ALA A 78 -21.74 18.01 19.57
C ALA A 78 -21.14 17.05 20.61
N TRP A 79 -20.16 17.54 21.37
CA TRP A 79 -19.51 16.77 22.44
C TRP A 79 -20.25 16.99 23.76
N SER A 80 -20.39 15.92 24.55
CA SER A 80 -20.86 15.95 25.94
C SER A 80 -20.07 14.94 26.76
N GLN A 81 -20.11 15.07 28.08
CA GLN A 81 -19.57 14.04 28.95
C GLN A 81 -20.30 12.71 28.69
N ARG A 82 -19.56 11.60 28.76
CA ARG A 82 -20.12 10.26 28.54
C ARG A 82 -21.27 10.01 29.53
N GLY A 83 -22.44 9.64 29.03
CA GLY A 83 -23.66 9.46 29.84
C GLY A 83 -24.57 10.69 29.92
N SER A 84 -24.15 11.83 29.37
CA SER A 84 -24.95 13.07 29.30
C SER A 84 -25.33 13.42 27.86
N ARG A 85 -26.49 14.08 27.68
CA ARG A 85 -26.96 14.50 26.36
C ARG A 85 -26.24 15.78 25.92
N ALA A 86 -25.69 15.80 24.71
CA ALA A 86 -25.20 17.02 24.10
C ALA A 86 -26.38 17.92 23.72
N VAL A 87 -26.44 19.13 24.31
CA VAL A 87 -27.51 20.10 24.07
C VAL A 87 -26.97 21.25 23.23
N VAL A 88 -27.59 21.49 22.07
CA VAL A 88 -27.29 22.64 21.20
C VAL A 88 -28.57 23.45 21.01
N ARG A 89 -28.52 24.75 21.28
CA ARG A 89 -29.67 25.65 21.13
C ARG A 89 -29.85 26.07 19.67
N ARG A 90 -31.06 25.93 19.13
CA ARG A 90 -31.44 26.29 17.77
C ARG A 90 -32.65 27.22 17.80
N PRO A 91 -32.70 28.29 16.99
CA PRO A 91 -33.94 29.02 16.74
C PRO A 91 -35.01 28.10 16.14
N GLY A 92 -36.24 28.16 16.67
CA GLY A 92 -37.36 27.34 16.20
C GLY A 92 -37.71 27.58 14.72
N PRO A 93 -37.93 28.84 14.29
CA PRO A 93 -38.23 29.16 12.89
C PRO A 93 -37.07 28.85 11.94
N ARG A 94 -37.37 28.40 10.70
CA ARG A 94 -36.35 28.14 9.64
C ARG A 94 -35.57 29.39 9.21
N GLY A 95 -36.17 30.57 9.38
CA GLY A 95 -35.61 31.84 8.92
C GLY A 95 -35.54 31.95 7.40
N LYS A 96 -34.87 32.98 6.90
CA LYS A 96 -34.66 33.22 5.46
C LYS A 96 -33.80 32.08 4.86
N LYS A 97 -34.13 31.66 3.63
CA LYS A 97 -33.31 30.74 2.82
C LYS A 97 -32.33 31.57 1.99
N PHE A 98 -31.07 31.13 1.95
CA PHE A 98 -30.06 31.63 1.02
C PHE A 98 -29.58 30.48 0.14
N SER A 99 -29.40 30.72 -1.15
CA SER A 99 -28.86 29.72 -2.09
C SER A 99 -27.51 30.21 -2.60
N LEU A 100 -26.49 29.39 -2.39
CA LEU A 100 -25.16 29.56 -2.93
C LEU A 100 -25.09 28.86 -4.29
N LEU A 101 -24.77 29.59 -5.34
CA LEU A 101 -24.33 29.00 -6.60
C LEU A 101 -22.80 28.97 -6.60
N LEU A 102 -22.19 27.82 -6.84
CA LEU A 102 -20.75 27.63 -6.76
C LEU A 102 -20.22 26.92 -8.00
N CYS A 103 -19.16 27.48 -8.60
CA CYS A 103 -18.42 26.90 -9.70
C CYS A 103 -16.95 26.72 -9.31
N ILE A 104 -16.43 25.52 -9.51
CA ILE A 104 -15.05 25.14 -9.17
C ILE A 104 -14.35 24.46 -10.35
N SER A 105 -13.03 24.51 -10.37
CA SER A 105 -12.16 23.72 -11.25
C SER A 105 -11.16 22.90 -10.42
N SER A 106 -10.35 22.08 -11.08
CA SER A 106 -9.23 21.38 -10.44
C SER A 106 -8.19 22.34 -9.84
N THR A 107 -8.20 23.62 -10.23
CA THR A 107 -7.28 24.65 -9.76
C THR A 107 -7.84 25.52 -8.63
N GLY A 108 -9.11 25.39 -8.27
CA GLY A 108 -9.71 26.16 -7.16
C GLY A 108 -11.15 26.58 -7.42
N VAL A 109 -11.62 27.54 -6.64
CA VAL A 109 -12.92 28.19 -6.85
C VAL A 109 -12.82 29.13 -8.05
N VAL A 110 -13.72 28.99 -9.02
CA VAL A 110 -13.80 29.87 -10.19
C VAL A 110 -14.71 31.04 -9.90
N LYS A 111 -15.92 30.76 -9.38
CA LYS A 111 -16.93 31.78 -9.11
C LYS A 111 -17.95 31.31 -8.10
N TRP A 112 -18.52 32.22 -7.34
CA TRP A 112 -19.66 31.95 -6.46
C TRP A 112 -20.55 33.18 -6.31
N ASN A 113 -21.86 32.97 -6.20
CA ASN A 113 -22.85 34.01 -5.91
C ASN A 113 -23.79 33.53 -4.81
N LEU A 114 -24.15 34.42 -3.89
CA LEU A 114 -25.14 34.14 -2.84
C LEU A 114 -26.42 34.92 -3.14
N TYR A 115 -27.55 34.22 -3.18
CA TYR A 115 -28.86 34.82 -3.42
C TYR A 115 -29.80 34.56 -2.24
N GLN A 116 -30.56 35.57 -1.83
CA GLN A 116 -31.70 35.36 -0.95
C GLN A 116 -32.83 34.65 -1.73
N GLY A 117 -33.34 33.55 -1.19
CA GLY A 117 -34.35 32.69 -1.81
C GLY A 117 -33.75 31.58 -2.69
N SER A 118 -34.57 31.02 -3.58
CA SER A 118 -34.11 30.04 -4.58
C SER A 118 -33.44 30.73 -5.78
N VAL A 119 -32.59 30.00 -6.50
CA VAL A 119 -32.04 30.46 -7.77
C VAL A 119 -33.10 30.23 -8.85
N ASP A 120 -33.38 31.25 -9.66
CA ASP A 120 -34.25 31.15 -10.82
C ASP A 120 -33.41 31.10 -12.12
N ALA A 121 -34.08 30.82 -13.25
CA ALA A 121 -33.41 30.72 -14.54
C ALA A 121 -32.66 32.01 -14.94
N VAL A 122 -33.12 33.19 -14.50
CA VAL A 122 -32.48 34.47 -14.85
C VAL A 122 -31.19 34.67 -14.05
N ARG A 123 -31.21 34.37 -12.75
CA ARG A 123 -30.02 34.38 -11.89
C ARG A 123 -28.98 33.37 -12.36
N PHE A 124 -29.43 32.20 -12.81
CA PHE A 124 -28.55 31.17 -13.37
C PHE A 124 -27.93 31.61 -14.70
N LEU A 125 -28.73 32.16 -15.63
CA LEU A 125 -28.24 32.69 -16.90
C LEU A 125 -27.15 33.76 -16.70
N ARG A 126 -27.40 34.73 -15.80
CA ARG A 126 -26.41 35.77 -15.49
C ARG A 126 -25.11 35.17 -14.94
N PHE A 127 -25.22 34.17 -14.06
CA PHE A 127 -24.03 33.51 -13.54
C PHE A 127 -23.23 32.79 -14.63
N LEU A 128 -23.92 32.11 -15.55
CA LEU A 128 -23.30 31.42 -16.69
C LEU A 128 -22.54 32.39 -17.61
N GLN A 129 -23.10 33.58 -17.86
CA GLN A 129 -22.49 34.63 -18.68
C GLN A 129 -21.18 35.19 -18.11
N GLU A 130 -20.96 35.03 -16.80
CA GLU A 130 -19.76 35.51 -16.12
C GLU A 130 -18.71 34.41 -15.94
N LEU A 131 -18.88 33.23 -16.56
CA LEU A 131 -17.92 32.13 -16.54
C LEU A 131 -16.93 32.19 -17.73
N PRO A 132 -15.74 31.56 -17.62
CA PRO A 132 -14.75 31.60 -18.68
C PRO A 132 -15.23 30.91 -19.97
N MET A 133 -15.05 31.58 -21.10
CA MET A 133 -15.36 31.02 -22.43
C MET A 133 -14.53 29.76 -22.73
N GLY A 134 -15.07 28.84 -23.55
CA GLY A 134 -14.37 27.60 -23.92
C GLY A 134 -14.31 26.54 -22.81
N SER A 135 -15.08 26.72 -21.73
CA SER A 135 -15.11 25.78 -20.60
C SER A 135 -16.08 24.63 -20.84
N LYS A 136 -15.78 23.47 -20.27
CA LYS A 136 -16.72 22.35 -20.16
C LYS A 136 -17.33 22.35 -18.76
N ILE A 137 -18.63 22.58 -18.63
CA ILE A 137 -19.30 22.66 -17.33
C ILE A 137 -20.06 21.37 -17.07
N VAL A 138 -19.81 20.78 -15.90
CA VAL A 138 -20.53 19.62 -15.37
C VAL A 138 -21.59 20.09 -14.38
N LEU A 139 -22.84 19.74 -14.64
CA LEU A 139 -24.00 20.17 -13.84
C LEU A 139 -25.08 19.09 -13.77
N ASP A 140 -25.96 19.20 -12.77
CA ASP A 140 -27.09 18.29 -12.63
C ASP A 140 -28.23 18.59 -13.62
N ASN A 141 -29.30 17.79 -13.59
CA ASN A 141 -30.45 17.96 -14.48
C ASN A 141 -31.54 18.90 -13.94
N ALA A 142 -31.22 19.84 -13.04
CA ALA A 142 -32.21 20.78 -12.53
C ALA A 142 -32.90 21.54 -13.68
N ALA A 143 -34.20 21.79 -13.55
CA ALA A 143 -35.00 22.45 -14.60
C ALA A 143 -34.46 23.86 -14.94
N ILE A 144 -33.85 24.55 -13.98
CA ILE A 144 -33.21 25.86 -14.18
C ILE A 144 -32.02 25.78 -15.15
N HIS A 145 -31.31 24.65 -15.20
CA HIS A 145 -30.16 24.45 -16.08
C HIS A 145 -30.57 24.20 -17.53
N LYS A 146 -31.83 23.82 -17.77
CA LYS A 146 -32.38 23.54 -19.12
C LYS A 146 -33.48 24.54 -19.50
N SER A 147 -33.54 25.68 -18.81
CA SER A 147 -34.65 26.62 -18.97
C SER A 147 -34.64 27.28 -20.34
N THR A 148 -35.76 27.17 -21.06
CA THR A 148 -35.98 27.79 -22.37
C THR A 148 -37.17 28.76 -22.32
N ASN A 149 -38.38 28.25 -22.11
CA ASN A 149 -39.63 29.02 -22.19
C ASN A 149 -39.74 30.14 -21.15
N ALA A 150 -39.13 30.00 -19.97
CA ALA A 150 -39.13 31.04 -18.95
C ALA A 150 -38.22 32.22 -19.31
N LEU A 151 -37.14 31.98 -20.06
CA LEU A 151 -36.21 33.00 -20.52
C LEU A 151 -36.72 33.69 -21.80
N LYS A 152 -37.25 32.92 -22.76
CA LYS A 152 -37.86 33.47 -23.98
C LYS A 152 -39.01 34.44 -23.69
N ARG A 153 -39.89 34.12 -22.72
CA ARG A 153 -40.98 35.01 -22.28
C ARG A 153 -40.50 36.35 -21.70
N ARG A 154 -39.23 36.45 -21.31
CA ARG A 154 -38.61 37.66 -20.76
C ARG A 154 -37.67 38.35 -21.77
N GLY A 155 -37.64 37.90 -23.03
CA GLY A 155 -36.74 38.44 -24.05
C GLY A 155 -35.25 38.15 -23.81
N LEU A 156 -34.93 37.09 -23.05
CA LEU A 156 -33.56 36.69 -22.73
C LEU A 156 -33.14 35.44 -23.54
N PRO A 157 -31.85 35.27 -23.86
CA PRO A 157 -31.36 34.06 -24.49
C PRO A 157 -31.60 32.84 -23.60
N THR A 158 -31.89 31.70 -24.21
CA THR A 158 -31.96 30.42 -23.50
C THR A 158 -30.59 30.02 -22.96
N ILE A 159 -30.57 29.09 -22.00
CA ILE A 159 -29.30 28.59 -21.45
C ILE A 159 -28.40 27.98 -22.53
N ALA A 160 -28.99 27.26 -23.49
CA ALA A 160 -28.24 26.65 -24.59
C ALA A 160 -27.68 27.70 -25.57
N GLU A 161 -28.45 28.75 -25.88
CA GLU A 161 -28.00 29.86 -26.74
C GLU A 161 -26.85 30.63 -26.07
N ALA A 162 -27.00 30.99 -24.80
CA ALA A 162 -25.95 31.68 -24.04
C ALA A 162 -24.68 30.82 -23.87
N ALA A 163 -24.82 29.51 -23.66
CA ALA A 163 -23.67 28.61 -23.62
C ALA A 163 -22.97 28.51 -24.99
N GLY A 164 -23.74 28.46 -26.08
CA GLY A 164 -23.21 28.47 -27.44
C GLY A 164 -22.42 29.73 -27.77
N GLU A 165 -22.94 30.91 -27.41
CA GLU A 165 -22.25 32.21 -27.58
C GLU A 165 -20.90 32.27 -26.84
N LEU A 166 -20.80 31.61 -25.68
CA LEU A 166 -19.61 31.57 -24.85
C LEU A 166 -18.67 30.39 -25.17
N ALA A 167 -18.99 29.59 -26.20
CA ALA A 167 -18.32 28.34 -26.51
C ALA A 167 -18.21 27.39 -25.30
N ILE A 168 -19.24 27.38 -24.45
CA ILE A 168 -19.33 26.54 -23.25
C ILE A 168 -20.01 25.22 -23.61
N ASP A 169 -19.36 24.11 -23.27
CA ASP A 169 -19.92 22.76 -23.42
C ASP A 169 -20.64 22.36 -22.13
N LEU A 170 -21.96 22.16 -22.20
CA LEU A 170 -22.80 21.80 -21.04
C LEU A 170 -22.96 20.29 -20.95
N GLU A 171 -22.27 19.67 -19.99
CA GLU A 171 -22.24 18.24 -19.77
C GLU A 171 -23.11 17.87 -18.55
N TYR A 172 -24.25 17.22 -18.80
CA TYR A 172 -25.23 16.91 -17.77
C TYR A 172 -24.97 15.56 -17.10
N LEU A 173 -24.99 15.55 -15.76
CA LEU A 173 -24.88 14.31 -14.98
C LEU A 173 -25.97 13.31 -15.36
N PRO A 174 -25.72 12.00 -15.22
CA PRO A 174 -26.80 11.01 -15.21
C PRO A 174 -27.84 11.32 -14.11
N PRO A 175 -29.13 11.06 -14.35
CA PRO A 175 -30.17 11.27 -13.34
C PRO A 175 -29.82 10.58 -12.01
N TYR A 176 -30.11 11.26 -10.89
CA TYR A 176 -29.89 10.77 -9.53
C TYR A 176 -28.41 10.48 -9.17
N ALA A 177 -27.46 11.15 -9.83
CA ALA A 177 -26.02 10.95 -9.64
C ALA A 177 -25.26 12.14 -9.01
N PRO A 178 -25.73 12.78 -7.92
CA PRO A 178 -25.05 13.95 -7.34
C PRO A 178 -23.64 13.60 -6.83
N HIS A 179 -23.40 12.35 -6.45
CA HIS A 179 -22.09 11.85 -6.05
C HIS A 179 -21.03 11.91 -7.16
N LEU A 180 -21.43 12.08 -8.43
CA LEU A 180 -20.52 12.25 -9.56
C LEU A 180 -20.08 13.71 -9.75
N ASN A 181 -20.73 14.69 -9.09
CA ASN A 181 -20.42 16.11 -9.20
C ASN A 181 -19.33 16.53 -8.18
N PRO A 182 -18.14 16.99 -8.61
CA PRO A 182 -17.07 17.40 -7.68
C PRO A 182 -17.46 18.48 -6.66
N VAL A 183 -18.30 19.44 -7.06
CA VAL A 183 -18.74 20.56 -6.20
C VAL A 183 -19.58 20.12 -5.01
N GLU A 184 -20.27 18.97 -5.08
CA GLU A 184 -21.01 18.40 -3.96
C GLU A 184 -20.09 18.02 -2.78
N LEU A 185 -18.85 17.61 -3.07
CA LEU A 185 -17.85 17.39 -2.01
C LEU A 185 -17.38 18.71 -1.38
N CYS A 186 -17.35 19.80 -2.15
CA CYS A 186 -17.02 21.13 -1.64
C CYS A 186 -18.15 21.66 -0.72
N PHE A 187 -19.42 21.43 -1.08
CA PHE A 187 -20.54 21.80 -0.22
C PHE A 187 -20.50 21.12 1.14
N ASN A 188 -20.00 19.88 1.23
CA ASN A 188 -19.83 19.22 2.54
C ASN A 188 -18.80 19.96 3.42
N ILE A 189 -17.72 20.47 2.85
CA ILE A 189 -16.71 21.26 3.56
C ILE A 189 -17.34 22.58 4.02
N LEU A 190 -18.00 23.30 3.11
CA LEU A 190 -18.66 24.58 3.40
C LEU A 190 -19.76 24.43 4.45
N ARG A 191 -20.67 23.46 4.29
CA ARG A 191 -21.74 23.18 5.27
C ARG A 191 -21.18 22.85 6.64
N THR A 192 -20.10 22.07 6.71
CA THR A 192 -19.48 21.71 8.00
C THR A 192 -18.90 22.95 8.68
N HIS A 193 -18.21 23.81 7.93
CA HIS A 193 -17.65 25.04 8.45
C HIS A 193 -18.74 26.02 8.90
N ILE A 194 -19.72 26.30 8.03
CA ILE A 194 -20.83 27.24 8.30
C ILE A 194 -21.69 26.76 9.46
N SER A 195 -21.97 25.46 9.56
CA SER A 195 -22.73 24.91 10.70
C SER A 195 -21.98 25.00 12.03
N GLY A 196 -20.65 25.14 11.99
CA GLY A 196 -19.82 25.41 13.15
C GLY A 196 -19.89 26.87 13.61
N VAL A 197 -19.93 27.80 12.67
CA VAL A 197 -20.07 29.25 12.93
C VAL A 197 -21.51 29.62 13.33
N ALA A 198 -22.51 28.93 12.75
CA ALA A 198 -23.94 29.13 12.97
C ALA A 198 -24.41 30.60 12.75
N PRO A 199 -24.21 31.17 11.56
CA PRO A 199 -24.53 32.58 11.25
C PRO A 199 -26.03 32.88 11.39
N ARG A 200 -26.36 34.11 11.82
CA ARG A 200 -27.74 34.53 12.15
C ARG A 200 -28.29 35.65 11.27
N ASN A 201 -27.44 36.35 10.54
CA ASN A 201 -27.83 37.31 9.51
C ASN A 201 -27.05 37.05 8.20
N GLU A 202 -27.40 37.77 7.13
CA GLU A 202 -26.78 37.60 5.81
C GLU A 202 -25.29 37.98 5.79
N ALA A 203 -24.90 39.03 6.51
CA ALA A 203 -23.52 39.49 6.57
C ALA A 203 -22.61 38.42 7.20
N ASP A 204 -23.04 37.82 8.30
CA ASP A 204 -22.33 36.71 8.96
C ASP A 204 -22.25 35.48 8.06
N LEU A 205 -23.32 35.17 7.33
CA LEU A 205 -23.34 34.04 6.40
C LEU A 205 -22.37 34.25 5.24
N ARG A 206 -22.30 35.48 4.70
CA ARG A 206 -21.36 35.86 3.65
C ARG A 206 -19.92 35.77 4.16
N ALA A 207 -19.62 36.31 5.34
CA ALA A 207 -18.29 36.22 5.94
C ALA A 207 -17.86 34.76 6.21
N ALA A 208 -18.76 33.92 6.73
CA ALA A 208 -18.49 32.50 6.95
C ALA A 208 -18.32 31.72 5.63
N LEU A 209 -19.00 32.13 4.56
CA LEU A 209 -18.79 31.57 3.23
C LEU A 209 -17.42 31.97 2.68
N GLU A 210 -17.00 33.22 2.83
CA GLU A 210 -15.68 33.70 2.39
C GLU A 210 -14.54 32.94 3.09
N ASP A 211 -14.58 32.77 4.42
CA ASP A 211 -13.61 31.93 5.16
C ASP A 211 -13.69 30.45 4.75
N GLY A 212 -14.90 29.94 4.52
CA GLY A 212 -15.12 28.58 4.05
C GLY A 212 -14.50 28.33 2.67
N LEU A 213 -14.63 29.29 1.75
CA LEU A 213 -14.12 29.20 0.38
C LEU A 213 -12.60 29.27 0.33
N GLN A 214 -11.94 30.02 1.23
CA GLN A 214 -10.48 30.02 1.36
C GLN A 214 -9.90 28.63 1.67
N LYS A 215 -10.68 27.73 2.29
CA LYS A 215 -10.27 26.34 2.55
C LYS A 215 -10.28 25.46 1.29
N LEU A 216 -10.94 25.90 0.22
CA LEU A 216 -10.98 25.22 -1.09
C LEU A 216 -9.75 25.58 -1.94
N THR A 217 -8.56 25.32 -1.40
CA THR A 217 -7.28 25.56 -2.08
C THR A 217 -7.13 24.71 -3.35
N PRO A 218 -6.25 25.08 -4.31
CA PRO A 218 -5.98 24.27 -5.51
C PRO A 218 -5.64 22.82 -5.19
N ALA A 219 -4.88 22.56 -4.12
CA ALA A 219 -4.53 21.22 -3.67
C ALA A 219 -5.71 20.43 -3.10
N VAL A 220 -6.70 21.11 -2.50
CA VAL A 220 -7.95 20.50 -2.05
C VAL A 220 -8.85 20.22 -3.25
N CYS A 221 -9.09 21.19 -4.13
CA CYS A 221 -9.93 21.00 -5.32
C CYS A 221 -9.37 19.92 -6.26
N SER A 222 -8.08 19.98 -6.59
CA SER A 222 -7.40 18.93 -7.36
C SER A 222 -7.56 17.56 -6.71
N ARG A 223 -7.42 17.47 -5.38
CA ARG A 223 -7.67 16.23 -4.65
C ARG A 223 -9.13 15.81 -4.68
N LEU A 224 -10.11 16.71 -4.66
CA LEU A 224 -11.54 16.35 -4.74
C LEU A 224 -11.90 15.80 -6.13
N PHE A 225 -11.42 16.46 -7.20
CA PHE A 225 -11.49 15.96 -8.57
C PHE A 225 -10.79 14.60 -8.73
N GLN A 226 -9.68 14.36 -8.01
CA GLN A 226 -8.98 13.06 -7.98
C GLN A 226 -9.59 12.04 -7.01
N ARG A 227 -10.24 12.44 -5.91
CA ARG A 227 -10.83 11.56 -4.87
C ARG A 227 -12.02 10.79 -5.44
N ARG A 228 -12.62 11.31 -6.50
CA ARG A 228 -13.50 10.60 -7.45
C ARG A 228 -12.92 9.25 -7.91
N ASN A 229 -11.59 9.11 -7.99
CA ASN A 229 -10.91 7.86 -8.39
C ASN A 229 -10.70 6.86 -7.23
N ARG A 230 -11.04 7.20 -5.97
CA ARG A 230 -10.84 6.32 -4.79
C ARG A 230 -12.06 5.47 -4.40
N GLU A 231 -13.16 5.57 -5.14
CA GLU A 231 -14.34 4.70 -4.96
C GLU A 231 -14.21 3.34 -5.65
N THR A 232 -13.08 3.08 -6.32
CA THR A 232 -12.74 1.74 -6.82
C THR A 232 -11.66 1.11 -5.95
N GLU A 233 -11.93 -0.07 -5.40
CA GLU A 233 -10.92 -0.93 -4.79
C GLU A 233 -10.31 -1.80 -5.90
N CYS A 234 -9.00 -2.02 -5.87
CA CYS A 234 -8.36 -2.95 -6.81
C CYS A 234 -8.21 -4.34 -6.17
N THR A 235 -8.56 -5.37 -6.93
CA THR A 235 -8.23 -6.76 -6.60
C THR A 235 -7.23 -7.28 -7.60
N VAL A 236 -6.35 -8.17 -7.16
CA VAL A 236 -5.34 -8.79 -8.02
C VAL A 236 -5.65 -10.28 -8.14
N VAL A 237 -5.81 -10.74 -9.37
CA VAL A 237 -5.98 -12.16 -9.68
C VAL A 237 -4.68 -12.69 -10.28
N LYS A 238 -4.18 -13.80 -9.75
CA LYS A 238 -2.95 -14.44 -10.23
C LYS A 238 -3.27 -15.74 -10.96
N THR A 239 -2.77 -15.88 -12.18
CA THR A 239 -2.94 -17.08 -13.03
C THR A 239 -1.66 -17.39 -13.81
N SER A 240 -1.67 -18.48 -14.61
CA SER A 240 -0.57 -18.81 -15.52
C SER A 240 -0.66 -18.01 -16.82
N TRP A 241 0.50 -17.68 -17.41
CA TRP A 241 0.58 -17.02 -18.72
C TRP A 241 -0.22 -17.79 -19.79
N ASN A 242 -0.07 -19.11 -19.82
CA ASN A 242 -0.74 -19.97 -20.80
C ASN A 242 -2.27 -19.97 -20.65
N SER A 243 -2.81 -19.90 -19.43
CA SER A 243 -4.27 -19.84 -19.24
C SER A 243 -4.83 -18.44 -19.54
N PHE A 244 -4.00 -17.40 -19.43
CA PHE A 244 -4.41 -16.02 -19.62
C PHE A 244 -4.41 -15.62 -21.10
N CYS A 245 -3.44 -16.12 -21.87
CA CYS A 245 -3.20 -15.71 -23.26
C CYS A 245 -3.97 -16.54 -24.27
N LYS A 246 -4.48 -15.88 -25.31
CA LYS A 246 -4.88 -16.50 -26.58
C LYS A 246 -3.64 -16.78 -27.44
N GLU A 247 -3.76 -17.56 -28.50
CA GLU A 247 -2.61 -17.95 -29.35
C GLU A 247 -1.86 -16.73 -29.92
N ALA A 248 -2.59 -15.72 -30.39
CA ALA A 248 -2.00 -14.47 -30.89
C ALA A 248 -1.06 -13.79 -29.89
N ALA A 249 -1.41 -13.79 -28.59
CA ALA A 249 -0.57 -13.19 -27.56
C ALA A 249 0.68 -14.01 -27.24
N LYS A 250 0.67 -15.33 -27.49
CA LYS A 250 1.83 -16.20 -27.27
C LYS A 250 2.90 -16.01 -28.33
N ALA A 251 2.53 -15.55 -29.53
CA ALA A 251 3.44 -15.24 -30.63
C ALA A 251 4.21 -13.91 -30.42
N LEU A 252 3.76 -13.04 -29.50
CA LEU A 252 4.42 -11.76 -29.24
C LEU A 252 5.81 -11.94 -28.61
N PRO A 253 6.78 -11.03 -28.88
CA PRO A 253 8.17 -11.15 -28.44
C PRO A 253 8.38 -10.79 -26.96
N LEU A 254 7.50 -11.28 -26.06
CA LEU A 254 7.52 -10.93 -24.63
C LEU A 254 8.83 -11.36 -23.96
N GLU A 255 9.35 -12.56 -24.26
CA GLU A 255 10.59 -13.05 -23.64
C GLU A 255 11.79 -12.14 -23.94
N SER A 256 11.88 -11.62 -25.16
CA SER A 256 12.88 -10.61 -25.54
C SER A 256 12.70 -9.33 -24.72
N VAL A 257 11.47 -8.80 -24.63
CA VAL A 257 11.18 -7.59 -23.83
C VAL A 257 11.56 -7.79 -22.37
N LEU A 258 11.16 -8.93 -21.76
CA LEU A 258 11.49 -9.23 -20.38
C LEU A 258 13.01 -9.29 -20.17
N LYS A 259 13.77 -9.86 -21.11
CA LYS A 259 15.23 -9.93 -21.04
C LYS A 259 15.84 -8.52 -21.06
N GLU A 260 15.49 -7.71 -22.05
CA GLU A 260 16.02 -6.35 -22.20
C GLU A 260 15.68 -5.43 -21.03
N VAL A 261 14.43 -5.48 -20.53
CA VAL A 261 14.03 -4.67 -19.38
C VAL A 261 14.72 -5.13 -18.09
N ASN A 262 14.89 -6.45 -17.86
CA ASN A 262 15.62 -6.92 -16.68
C ASN A 262 17.12 -6.59 -16.76
N LYS A 263 17.71 -6.61 -17.96
CA LYS A 263 19.09 -6.17 -18.22
C LYS A 263 19.25 -4.69 -17.89
N ALA A 264 18.38 -3.85 -18.43
CA ALA A 264 18.36 -2.41 -18.16
C ALA A 264 18.15 -2.10 -16.67
N ILE A 265 17.23 -2.77 -15.97
CA ILE A 265 17.03 -2.58 -14.52
C ILE A 265 18.29 -2.98 -13.73
N CYS A 266 18.99 -4.03 -14.15
CA CYS A 266 20.22 -4.47 -13.49
C CYS A 266 21.28 -3.37 -13.53
N GLU A 267 21.55 -2.85 -14.73
CA GLU A 267 22.52 -1.77 -14.94
C GLU A 267 22.09 -0.45 -14.33
N ALA A 268 20.81 -0.05 -14.49
CA ALA A 268 20.31 1.21 -13.99
C ALA A 268 20.43 1.32 -12.45
N TYR A 269 20.25 0.23 -11.72
CA TYR A 269 20.53 0.22 -10.28
C TYR A 269 22.03 0.38 -9.96
N LEU A 270 22.93 -0.17 -10.78
CA LEU A 270 24.38 -0.02 -10.58
C LEU A 270 24.81 1.42 -10.87
N LEU A 271 24.36 1.99 -11.98
CA LEU A 271 24.57 3.40 -12.32
C LEU A 271 24.03 4.33 -11.22
N ALA A 272 22.81 4.07 -10.73
CA ALA A 272 22.24 4.85 -9.63
C ALA A 272 23.07 4.74 -8.33
N ASN A 273 23.55 3.54 -7.97
CA ASN A 273 24.43 3.38 -6.80
C ASN A 273 25.76 4.09 -7.01
N LEU A 274 26.37 3.99 -8.20
CA LEU A 274 27.62 4.67 -8.53
C LEU A 274 27.47 6.18 -8.40
N HIS A 275 26.38 6.75 -8.94
CA HIS A 275 26.12 8.18 -8.84
C HIS A 275 25.96 8.63 -7.39
N VAL A 276 25.13 7.95 -6.60
CA VAL A 276 24.96 8.30 -5.17
C VAL A 276 26.28 8.17 -4.40
N LEU A 277 27.08 7.14 -4.67
CA LEU A 277 28.41 6.99 -4.08
C LEU A 277 29.32 8.18 -4.42
N ARG A 278 29.42 8.54 -5.71
CA ARG A 278 30.23 9.70 -6.15
C ARG A 278 29.76 10.99 -5.49
N MET A 279 28.45 11.23 -5.42
CA MET A 279 27.92 12.42 -4.73
C MET A 279 28.33 12.44 -3.25
N CYS A 280 28.26 11.30 -2.55
CA CYS A 280 28.69 11.22 -1.15
C CYS A 280 30.21 11.30 -0.97
N GLU A 281 31.01 10.76 -1.90
CA GLU A 281 32.48 10.84 -1.88
C GLU A 281 32.98 12.28 -2.07
N LEU A 282 32.27 13.05 -2.90
CA LEU A 282 32.57 14.45 -3.21
C LEU A 282 31.85 15.44 -2.29
N ASP A 283 31.16 14.94 -1.24
CA ASP A 283 30.35 15.72 -0.31
C ASP A 283 29.34 16.68 -0.98
N ARG A 284 28.70 16.19 -2.04
CA ARG A 284 27.65 16.92 -2.79
C ARG A 284 26.26 16.43 -2.43
N GLU A 285 25.28 17.31 -2.64
CA GLU A 285 23.87 17.00 -2.41
C GLU A 285 23.38 15.88 -3.33
N VAL A 286 22.79 14.84 -2.74
CA VAL A 286 22.24 13.71 -3.51
C VAL A 286 20.92 14.11 -4.14
N PRO A 287 20.74 13.94 -5.47
CA PRO A 287 19.52 14.38 -6.14
C PRO A 287 18.28 13.59 -5.67
N PRO A 288 17.06 14.14 -5.88
CA PRO A 288 15.84 13.42 -5.57
C PRO A 288 15.77 12.05 -6.23
N LEU A 289 15.74 10.99 -5.41
CA LEU A 289 15.66 9.58 -5.85
C LEU A 289 14.23 9.18 -6.26
N ASP A 290 13.65 9.92 -7.20
CA ASP A 290 12.28 9.79 -7.68
C ASP A 290 12.18 8.97 -8.99
N GLN A 291 10.99 8.93 -9.58
CA GLN A 291 10.77 8.21 -10.84
C GLN A 291 11.60 8.79 -11.99
N SER A 292 11.76 10.12 -12.05
CA SER A 292 12.48 10.80 -13.12
C SER A 292 13.97 10.44 -13.10
N PHE A 293 14.58 10.41 -11.91
CA PHE A 293 15.96 9.98 -11.72
C PHE A 293 16.20 8.54 -12.21
N PHE A 294 15.36 7.59 -11.80
CA PHE A 294 15.50 6.18 -12.23
C PHE A 294 15.15 5.99 -13.71
N TYR A 295 14.26 6.80 -14.28
CA TYR A 295 14.00 6.81 -15.71
C TYR A 295 15.23 7.29 -16.48
N GLY A 296 15.91 8.35 -16.00
CA GLY A 296 17.19 8.81 -16.53
C GLY A 296 18.26 7.71 -16.50
N CYS A 297 18.36 6.98 -15.39
CA CYS A 297 19.28 5.83 -15.29
C CYS A 297 18.97 4.73 -16.31
N LEU A 298 17.69 4.36 -16.49
CA LEU A 298 17.27 3.35 -17.48
C LEU A 298 17.53 3.80 -18.92
N SER A 299 17.31 5.08 -19.23
CA SER A 299 17.60 5.63 -20.56
C SER A 299 19.10 5.68 -20.83
N ALA A 300 19.91 6.09 -19.86
CA ALA A 300 21.36 6.23 -20.00
C ALA A 300 22.08 4.90 -20.27
N VAL A 301 21.64 3.81 -19.64
CA VAL A 301 22.29 2.50 -19.84
C VAL A 301 21.97 1.88 -21.20
N SER A 302 20.82 2.23 -21.80
CA SER A 302 20.31 1.59 -23.02
C SER A 302 20.75 2.26 -24.33
N VAL A 303 20.65 1.54 -25.45
CA VAL A 303 21.17 1.98 -26.78
C VAL A 303 20.45 3.24 -27.30
N THR A 304 19.11 3.23 -27.37
CA THR A 304 18.35 4.37 -27.96
C THR A 304 18.12 5.53 -26.99
N GLY A 305 18.26 5.30 -25.69
CA GLY A 305 18.09 6.35 -24.67
C GLY A 305 19.26 7.33 -24.61
N ARG A 306 20.48 6.89 -24.96
CA ARG A 306 21.66 7.77 -25.04
C ARG A 306 21.57 8.86 -26.10
N GLN A 307 20.77 8.67 -27.14
CA GLN A 307 20.68 9.60 -28.27
C GLN A 307 19.56 10.64 -28.12
N LYS A 308 18.60 10.46 -27.19
CA LYS A 308 17.34 11.22 -27.18
C LYS A 308 17.14 12.21 -26.02
N SER A 309 18.04 12.28 -25.04
CA SER A 309 17.91 13.24 -23.94
C SER A 309 19.27 13.82 -23.58
N ALA A 310 19.45 15.12 -23.81
CA ALA A 310 20.53 15.86 -23.16
C ALA A 310 20.32 15.76 -21.64
N ILE A 311 21.17 14.99 -20.95
CA ILE A 311 21.15 14.90 -19.50
C ILE A 311 21.49 16.30 -18.99
N LYS A 312 20.51 16.97 -18.36
CA LYS A 312 20.67 18.35 -17.87
C LYS A 312 21.64 18.46 -16.70
N ASP A 313 21.69 17.43 -15.86
CA ASP A 313 22.60 17.36 -14.71
C ASP A 313 24.01 16.95 -15.17
N LEU A 314 24.96 17.89 -15.08
CA LEU A 314 26.35 17.70 -15.47
C LEU A 314 27.03 16.58 -14.66
N PHE A 315 26.82 16.49 -13.35
CA PHE A 315 27.44 15.46 -12.51
C PHE A 315 26.88 14.08 -12.78
N PHE A 316 25.57 14.01 -13.02
CA PHE A 316 24.98 12.76 -13.47
C PHE A 316 25.54 12.35 -14.82
N ARG A 317 25.67 13.29 -15.78
CA ARG A 317 26.28 13.04 -17.10
C ARG A 317 27.71 12.50 -16.99
N GLU A 318 28.58 13.12 -16.20
CA GLU A 318 29.93 12.62 -15.94
C GLU A 318 29.90 11.19 -15.38
N THR A 319 28.94 10.89 -14.50
CA THR A 319 28.80 9.54 -13.94
C THR A 319 28.37 8.53 -15.01
N VAL A 320 27.48 8.94 -15.92
CA VAL A 320 27.10 8.12 -17.07
C VAL A 320 28.33 7.87 -17.96
N GLU A 321 29.11 8.90 -18.27
CA GLU A 321 30.32 8.77 -19.10
C GLU A 321 31.37 7.85 -18.45
N LEU A 322 31.59 7.97 -17.13
CA LEU A 322 32.45 7.07 -16.37
C LEU A 322 31.94 5.61 -16.36
N TYR A 323 30.64 5.41 -16.18
CA TYR A 323 30.04 4.08 -16.21
C TYR A 323 30.12 3.45 -17.60
N VAL A 324 29.85 4.23 -18.65
CA VAL A 324 29.86 3.78 -20.05
C VAL A 324 31.28 3.47 -20.51
N SER A 325 32.28 4.30 -20.18
CA SER A 325 33.70 4.03 -20.46
C SER A 325 34.23 2.80 -19.73
N SER A 326 33.63 2.44 -18.59
CA SER A 326 33.96 1.20 -17.86
C SER A 326 33.34 -0.06 -18.47
N ARG A 327 32.58 0.05 -19.56
CA ARG A 327 32.01 -1.11 -20.24
C ARG A 327 33.07 -1.83 -21.09
N PRO A 328 33.08 -3.17 -21.09
CA PRO A 328 33.87 -3.93 -22.05
C PRO A 328 33.47 -3.59 -23.49
N ALA A 329 34.43 -3.55 -24.42
CA ALA A 329 34.19 -3.18 -25.82
C ALA A 329 33.16 -4.10 -26.52
N GLU A 330 33.16 -5.38 -26.20
CA GLU A 330 32.25 -6.39 -26.77
C GLU A 330 30.86 -6.40 -26.13
N TYR A 331 30.65 -5.62 -25.06
CA TYR A 331 29.38 -5.63 -24.33
C TYR A 331 28.28 -4.90 -25.10
N VAL A 332 27.24 -5.65 -25.49
CA VAL A 332 26.05 -5.06 -26.12
C VAL A 332 25.11 -4.50 -25.05
N PRO A 333 24.80 -3.20 -25.05
CA PRO A 333 23.88 -2.61 -24.08
C PRO A 333 22.41 -3.01 -24.32
N PRO A 334 21.50 -2.78 -23.35
CA PRO A 334 20.09 -3.12 -23.49
C PRO A 334 19.43 -2.39 -24.66
N ASP A 335 18.68 -3.11 -25.48
CA ASP A 335 17.85 -2.52 -26.52
C ASP A 335 16.58 -1.93 -25.91
N SER A 336 16.35 -0.65 -26.19
CA SER A 336 15.25 0.15 -25.66
C SER A 336 14.17 0.45 -26.70
N LYS A 337 14.30 -0.07 -27.93
CA LYS A 337 13.36 0.16 -29.04
C LYS A 337 11.94 -0.21 -28.63
N ASN A 338 11.06 0.80 -28.62
CA ASN A 338 9.65 0.74 -28.20
C ASN A 338 9.42 0.34 -26.73
N LEU A 339 10.42 0.45 -25.84
CA LEU A 339 10.30 0.10 -24.42
C LEU A 339 10.24 1.33 -23.50
N ALA A 340 10.66 2.50 -24.01
CA ALA A 340 10.71 3.74 -23.23
C ALA A 340 9.33 4.13 -22.66
N SER A 341 8.29 4.09 -23.50
CA SER A 341 6.90 4.32 -23.11
C SER A 341 6.30 3.07 -22.47
N GLY A 342 5.82 3.18 -21.23
CA GLY A 342 5.20 2.06 -20.52
C GLY A 342 6.18 1.18 -19.75
N TRP A 343 7.12 0.47 -20.39
CA TRP A 343 8.00 -0.47 -19.68
C TRP A 343 9.01 0.23 -18.78
N TYR A 344 9.82 1.16 -19.31
CA TYR A 344 10.79 1.90 -18.49
C TYR A 344 10.10 2.87 -17.52
N GLN A 345 8.97 3.45 -17.93
CA GLN A 345 8.16 4.30 -17.05
C GLN A 345 7.63 3.53 -15.82
N ASN A 346 7.14 2.30 -16.01
CA ASN A 346 6.71 1.46 -14.90
C ASN A 346 7.89 0.92 -14.08
N ALA A 347 8.99 0.54 -14.75
CA ALA A 347 10.19 0.04 -14.08
C ALA A 347 10.81 1.12 -13.18
N SER A 348 10.96 2.35 -13.67
CA SER A 348 11.47 3.49 -12.88
C SER A 348 10.59 3.81 -11.68
N LEU A 349 9.25 3.76 -11.82
CA LEU A 349 8.32 3.92 -10.69
C LEU A 349 8.52 2.81 -9.65
N GLN A 350 8.69 1.57 -10.11
CA GLN A 350 8.97 0.44 -9.24
C GLN A 350 10.32 0.62 -8.54
N MET A 351 11.36 1.09 -9.23
CA MET A 351 12.68 1.36 -8.67
C MET A 351 12.64 2.44 -7.59
N ALA A 352 11.98 3.57 -7.86
CA ALA A 352 11.77 4.63 -6.87
C ALA A 352 11.05 4.13 -5.62
N THR A 353 10.00 3.32 -5.82
CA THR A 353 9.23 2.71 -4.72
C THR A 353 10.09 1.73 -3.92
N CYS A 354 10.88 0.88 -4.58
CA CYS A 354 11.79 -0.06 -3.94
C CYS A 354 12.85 0.69 -3.12
N THR A 355 13.41 1.78 -3.65
CA THR A 355 14.39 2.63 -2.97
C THR A 355 13.79 3.25 -1.72
N ARG A 356 12.63 3.89 -1.83
CA ARG A 356 11.92 4.48 -0.67
C ARG A 356 11.68 3.45 0.43
N ASN A 357 11.13 2.30 0.07
CA ASN A 357 10.84 1.22 1.02
C ASN A 357 12.12 0.64 1.64
N SER A 358 13.17 0.45 0.84
CA SER A 358 14.45 -0.08 1.30
C SER A 358 15.10 0.86 2.32
N VAL A 359 15.15 2.15 2.03
CA VAL A 359 15.75 3.15 2.92
C VAL A 359 14.95 3.26 4.22
N ALA A 360 13.64 3.47 4.12
CA ALA A 360 12.76 3.58 5.30
C ALA A 360 12.83 2.34 6.21
N THR A 361 12.89 1.14 5.63
CA THR A 361 12.93 -0.12 6.41
C THR A 361 14.30 -0.37 7.05
N ASN A 362 15.38 0.08 6.42
CA ASN A 362 16.74 -0.31 6.82
C ASN A 362 17.52 0.78 7.55
N PHE A 363 17.19 2.07 7.38
CA PHE A 363 17.92 3.20 7.97
C PHE A 363 18.06 3.04 9.48
N TYR A 364 16.94 2.90 10.20
CA TYR A 364 16.94 2.72 11.65
C TYR A 364 17.83 1.55 12.11
N ARG A 365 17.78 0.42 11.40
CA ARG A 365 18.58 -0.76 11.73
C ARG A 365 20.07 -0.51 11.51
N ARG A 366 20.43 0.15 10.40
CA ARG A 366 21.80 0.51 10.06
C ARG A 366 22.36 1.51 11.07
N PHE A 367 21.58 2.53 11.42
CA PHE A 367 21.95 3.54 12.40
C PHE A 367 22.14 2.93 13.80
N LYS A 368 21.19 2.10 14.26
CA LYS A 368 21.34 1.34 15.53
C LYS A 368 22.61 0.51 15.56
N ARG A 369 22.91 -0.20 14.47
CA ARG A 369 24.10 -1.05 14.38
C ARG A 369 25.39 -0.22 14.40
N TYR A 370 25.39 0.91 13.70
CA TYR A 370 26.49 1.85 13.68
C TYR A 370 26.77 2.40 15.09
N LEU A 371 25.76 2.95 15.77
CA LEU A 371 25.93 3.51 17.12
C LEU A 371 26.39 2.45 18.13
N LYS A 372 25.79 1.26 18.07
CA LYS A 372 26.20 0.13 18.92
C LYS A 372 27.69 -0.22 18.74
N HIS A 373 28.19 -0.17 17.51
CA HIS A 373 29.59 -0.53 17.23
C HIS A 373 30.55 0.60 17.51
N LYS A 374 30.19 1.84 17.14
CA LYS A 374 31.06 3.02 17.33
C LYS A 374 31.23 3.42 18.78
N TYR A 375 30.18 3.29 19.58
CA TYR A 375 30.16 3.77 20.96
C TYR A 375 29.98 2.64 21.99
N SER A 376 30.13 1.37 21.58
CA SER A 376 30.02 0.18 22.45
C SER A 376 28.74 0.12 23.29
N LEU A 377 27.65 0.74 22.83
CA LEU A 377 26.39 0.85 23.57
C LEU A 377 25.65 -0.50 23.64
N ASP A 378 25.02 -0.78 24.78
CA ASP A 378 24.09 -1.89 24.87
C ASP A 378 22.82 -1.65 24.01
N GLY A 379 22.04 -2.70 23.79
CA GLY A 379 20.87 -2.62 22.91
C GLY A 379 19.72 -1.75 23.41
N SER A 380 19.62 -1.54 24.72
CA SER A 380 18.60 -0.74 25.41
C SER A 380 19.00 0.74 25.43
N ALA A 381 20.22 1.05 25.85
CA ALA A 381 20.81 2.39 25.84
C ALA A 381 20.83 2.99 24.44
N CYS A 382 21.21 2.19 23.42
CA CYS A 382 21.15 2.61 22.03
C CYS A 382 19.71 2.95 21.59
N TYR A 383 18.72 2.17 22.03
CA TYR A 383 17.31 2.42 21.72
C TYR A 383 16.78 3.71 22.37
N ALA A 384 17.15 3.96 23.63
CA ALA A 384 16.78 5.18 24.34
C ALA A 384 17.35 6.42 23.64
N LYS A 385 18.67 6.44 23.37
CA LYS A 385 19.33 7.55 22.69
C LYS A 385 18.77 7.79 21.28
N MET A 386 18.58 6.74 20.47
CA MET A 386 17.97 6.88 19.14
C MET A 386 16.54 7.43 19.18
N ARG A 387 15.76 7.09 20.21
CA ARG A 387 14.42 7.65 20.38
C ARG A 387 14.51 9.16 20.54
N HIS A 388 15.39 9.64 21.42
CA HIS A 388 15.66 11.07 21.59
C HIS A 388 16.24 11.74 20.35
N MET A 389 17.02 11.02 19.53
CA MET A 389 17.53 11.56 18.27
C MET A 389 16.44 11.79 17.21
N LEU A 390 15.36 11.00 17.24
CA LEU A 390 14.33 10.99 16.19
C LEU A 390 13.02 11.69 16.57
N THR A 391 12.85 12.12 17.84
CA THR A 391 11.69 12.89 18.31
C THR A 391 11.70 14.33 17.81
N GLU A 392 10.53 14.98 17.79
CA GLU A 392 10.41 16.40 17.42
C GLU A 392 11.22 17.28 18.37
N GLU A 393 10.97 17.12 19.67
CA GLU A 393 11.62 17.88 20.73
C GLU A 393 12.51 16.98 21.58
N TYR A 394 13.61 17.57 22.09
CA TYR A 394 14.52 16.94 23.03
C TYR A 394 15.14 18.04 23.90
N ASN A 395 14.81 18.01 25.19
CA ASN A 395 15.25 19.00 26.18
C ASN A 395 16.40 18.50 27.07
N GLY A 396 17.10 17.46 26.62
CA GLY A 396 18.27 16.93 27.34
C GLY A 396 19.58 17.46 26.76
N ASP A 397 20.67 17.14 27.44
CA ASP A 397 22.02 17.66 27.21
C ASP A 397 23.01 16.59 26.69
N ASP A 398 22.52 15.38 26.37
CA ASP A 398 23.35 14.27 25.91
C ASP A 398 24.11 14.64 24.62
N PRO A 399 25.45 14.78 24.66
CA PRO A 399 26.22 15.32 23.53
C PRO A 399 26.07 14.48 22.26
N LEU A 400 25.98 13.16 22.42
CA LEU A 400 25.80 12.22 21.32
C LEU A 400 24.43 12.40 20.64
N VAL A 401 23.39 12.64 21.44
CA VAL A 401 22.04 12.90 20.91
C VAL A 401 22.03 14.22 20.16
N LEU A 402 22.62 15.28 20.72
CA LEU A 402 22.69 16.60 20.09
C LEU A 402 23.46 16.58 18.76
N GLU A 403 24.63 15.92 18.71
CA GLU A 403 25.44 15.74 17.49
C GLU A 403 24.61 15.13 16.35
N TYR A 404 24.00 13.96 16.57
CA TYR A 404 23.26 13.28 15.52
C TYR A 404 21.91 13.93 15.20
N ARG A 405 21.29 14.66 16.15
CA ARG A 405 20.10 15.49 15.88
C ARG A 405 20.40 16.65 14.96
N ALA A 406 21.61 17.22 15.03
CA ALA A 406 22.05 18.26 14.11
C ALA A 406 22.30 17.70 12.70
N MET A 407 22.82 16.48 12.59
CA MET A 407 23.08 15.81 11.29
C MET A 407 21.82 15.24 10.62
N LEU A 408 20.79 14.88 11.38
CA LEU A 408 19.56 14.32 10.83
C LEU A 408 18.78 15.39 10.06
N PRO A 409 18.34 15.11 8.81
CA PRO A 409 17.53 16.05 8.06
C PRO A 409 16.20 16.27 8.79
N LYS A 410 15.72 17.51 8.83
CA LYS A 410 14.46 17.88 9.49
C LYS A 410 13.41 18.28 8.45
N ALA A 411 12.22 17.70 8.58
CA ALA A 411 11.05 18.12 7.82
C ALA A 411 10.51 19.47 8.34
N THR A 412 9.65 20.13 7.58
CA THR A 412 8.98 21.39 7.98
C THR A 412 8.24 21.29 9.32
N THR A 413 7.85 20.08 9.73
CA THR A 413 7.19 19.82 11.02
C THR A 413 8.15 19.64 12.19
N GLY A 414 9.47 19.79 11.99
CA GLY A 414 10.50 19.53 13.01
C GLY A 414 10.86 18.06 13.24
N ARG A 415 10.15 17.10 12.61
CA ARG A 415 10.47 15.66 12.65
C ARG A 415 11.67 15.34 11.77
N ALA A 416 12.37 14.25 12.11
CA ALA A 416 13.37 13.66 11.21
C ALA A 416 12.74 13.33 9.84
N ASP A 417 13.29 13.91 8.78
CA ASP A 417 12.87 13.65 7.41
C ASP A 417 13.32 12.25 6.99
N SER A 418 12.37 11.48 6.47
CA SER A 418 12.60 10.10 6.01
C SER A 418 12.80 10.00 4.50
N THR A 419 12.92 11.14 3.84
CA THR A 419 13.10 11.22 2.39
C THR A 419 14.44 10.58 1.98
N PRO A 420 14.45 9.64 1.02
CA PRO A 420 15.60 8.79 0.78
C PRO A 420 16.92 9.50 0.48
N HIS A 421 16.92 10.57 -0.33
CA HIS A 421 18.14 11.24 -0.76
C HIS A 421 18.82 11.99 0.40
N LEU A 422 18.05 12.62 1.29
CA LEU A 422 18.56 13.31 2.48
C LEU A 422 19.25 12.35 3.48
N LEU A 423 18.84 11.08 3.49
CA LEU A 423 19.44 10.06 4.36
C LEU A 423 20.66 9.36 3.76
N MET A 424 21.04 9.66 2.50
CA MET A 424 22.17 9.00 1.85
C MET A 424 23.53 9.32 2.48
N PRO A 425 23.86 10.59 2.79
CA PRO A 425 25.15 10.93 3.42
C PRO A 425 25.37 10.17 4.74
N MET A 426 24.36 10.13 5.61
CA MET A 426 24.45 9.35 6.86
C MET A 426 24.60 7.84 6.61
N GLN A 427 23.86 7.28 5.64
CA GLN A 427 24.01 5.87 5.30
C GLN A 427 25.38 5.53 4.72
N PHE A 428 25.97 6.44 3.96
CA PHE A 428 27.32 6.34 3.45
C PHE A 428 28.35 6.38 4.58
N MET A 429 28.21 7.31 5.53
CA MET A 429 29.03 7.34 6.75
C MET A 429 28.95 6.02 7.53
N PHE A 430 27.75 5.44 7.70
CA PHE A 430 27.60 4.14 8.36
C PHE A 430 28.35 3.03 7.59
N LEU A 431 28.27 3.06 6.25
CA LEU A 431 28.90 2.05 5.39
C LEU A 431 30.43 2.14 5.45
N ARG A 432 30.99 3.35 5.31
CA ARG A 432 32.43 3.62 5.42
C ARG A 432 33.00 3.22 6.78
N TYR A 433 32.29 3.56 7.86
CA TYR A 433 32.70 3.17 9.21
C TYR A 433 32.73 1.65 9.36
N MET A 434 31.70 0.96 8.86
CA MET A 434 31.63 -0.49 8.97
C MET A 434 32.73 -1.20 8.17
N GLU A 435 33.11 -0.69 7.00
CA GLU A 435 34.20 -1.28 6.20
C GLU A 435 35.56 -1.06 6.86
N SER A 436 35.84 0.16 7.33
CA SER A 436 37.12 0.51 7.97
C SER A 436 37.32 -0.13 9.34
N HIS A 437 36.27 -0.23 10.14
CA HIS A 437 36.34 -0.74 11.52
C HIS A 437 35.67 -2.10 11.56
N HIS A 438 36.41 -3.15 11.17
CA HIS A 438 35.89 -4.50 10.96
C HIS A 438 35.21 -5.04 12.24
N PRO A 439 33.86 -5.03 12.40
CA PRO A 439 33.19 -5.38 13.66
C PRO A 439 33.25 -6.87 14.07
N LEU A 440 34.14 -7.65 13.47
CA LEU A 440 34.30 -9.07 13.75
C LEU A 440 35.70 -9.30 14.31
N SER A 441 35.77 -9.99 15.45
CA SER A 441 37.04 -10.46 16.00
C SER A 441 37.72 -11.47 15.07
N GLU A 442 39.05 -11.64 15.19
CA GLU A 442 39.79 -12.66 14.44
C GLU A 442 39.23 -14.06 14.63
N ALA A 443 38.78 -14.40 15.84
CA ALA A 443 38.13 -15.69 16.13
C ALA A 443 36.80 -15.86 15.37
N GLU A 444 36.08 -14.77 15.08
CA GLU A 444 34.85 -14.79 14.28
C GLU A 444 35.14 -14.90 12.79
N LEU A 445 36.19 -14.23 12.32
CA LEU A 445 36.71 -14.35 10.95
C LEU A 445 37.19 -15.77 10.65
N LYS A 446 37.97 -16.38 11.55
CA LYS A 446 38.41 -17.79 11.46
C LYS A 446 37.25 -18.78 11.46
N LYS A 447 36.12 -18.43 12.08
CA LYS A 447 34.85 -19.20 12.02
C LYS A 447 34.06 -18.96 10.73
N GLY A 448 34.63 -18.28 9.74
CA GLY A 448 34.01 -17.98 8.45
C GLY A 448 32.89 -16.92 8.52
N LYS A 449 32.81 -16.12 9.58
CA LYS A 449 31.85 -15.00 9.61
C LYS A 449 32.37 -13.87 8.72
N GLN A 450 31.55 -13.42 7.78
CA GLN A 450 31.88 -12.30 6.90
C GLN A 450 31.27 -10.98 7.36
N LEU A 451 31.96 -9.89 7.04
CA LEU A 451 31.46 -8.54 7.22
C LEU A 451 30.17 -8.31 6.43
N ARG A 452 29.10 -7.93 7.14
CA ARG A 452 27.82 -7.61 6.48
C ARG A 452 27.74 -6.14 6.11
N LEU A 453 28.44 -5.77 5.05
CA LEU A 453 28.26 -4.50 4.33
C LEU A 453 26.92 -4.47 3.61
N PHE A 454 26.56 -3.31 3.08
CA PHE A 454 25.32 -3.07 2.35
C PHE A 454 25.54 -2.11 1.18
N SER A 455 24.63 -2.12 0.20
CA SER A 455 24.57 -1.09 -0.84
C SER A 455 23.67 0.06 -0.38
N LEU A 456 24.00 1.29 -0.76
CA LEU A 456 23.23 2.49 -0.40
C LEU A 456 21.81 2.42 -0.96
N LEU A 457 21.70 2.13 -2.26
CA LEU A 457 20.42 1.88 -2.94
C LEU A 457 20.19 0.38 -3.10
N PRO A 458 18.92 -0.06 -3.26
CA PRO A 458 18.65 -1.45 -3.62
C PRO A 458 19.33 -1.81 -4.95
N THR A 459 19.51 -3.09 -5.16
CA THR A 459 19.94 -3.64 -6.44
C THR A 459 18.93 -4.67 -6.90
N LYS A 460 18.97 -5.01 -8.18
CA LYS A 460 18.14 -6.10 -8.71
C LYS A 460 18.39 -7.39 -7.92
N SER A 461 17.31 -8.12 -7.61
CA SER A 461 17.32 -9.37 -6.85
C SER A 461 17.96 -10.51 -7.65
N GLY A 462 19.29 -10.52 -7.70
CA GLY A 462 20.06 -11.42 -8.55
C GLY A 462 19.67 -11.32 -10.02
N PHE A 463 19.82 -12.43 -10.73
CA PHE A 463 19.56 -12.52 -12.18
C PHE A 463 18.17 -13.10 -12.51
N GLU A 464 17.32 -13.36 -11.52
CA GLU A 464 15.96 -13.87 -11.74
C GLU A 464 15.07 -12.91 -12.55
N CYS A 465 14.15 -13.44 -13.36
CA CYS A 465 13.15 -12.60 -14.03
C CYS A 465 12.20 -11.95 -13.00
N SER A 466 12.17 -10.62 -12.99
CA SER A 466 11.21 -9.85 -12.17
C SER A 466 9.82 -9.90 -12.79
N HIS A 467 8.76 -9.81 -11.99
CA HIS A 467 7.43 -9.55 -12.53
C HIS A 467 7.39 -8.08 -12.96
N LEU A 468 7.31 -7.86 -14.27
CA LEU A 468 7.31 -6.53 -14.87
C LEU A 468 5.88 -6.11 -15.21
N LYS A 469 5.58 -4.82 -14.99
CA LYS A 469 4.25 -4.26 -15.25
C LYS A 469 4.09 -3.91 -16.73
N MET A 470 3.06 -4.46 -17.35
CA MET A 470 2.60 -4.12 -18.69
C MET A 470 1.25 -3.40 -18.57
N CYS A 471 1.28 -2.08 -18.76
CA CYS A 471 0.09 -1.24 -18.92
C CYS A 471 -0.26 -1.09 -20.41
N THR A 472 -1.34 -0.38 -20.75
CA THR A 472 -1.70 -0.07 -22.15
C THR A 472 -0.54 0.48 -22.98
N ASN A 473 0.27 1.40 -22.44
CA ASN A 473 1.45 1.91 -23.15
C ASN A 473 2.54 0.83 -23.36
N GLY A 474 2.67 -0.09 -22.40
CA GLY A 474 3.58 -1.23 -22.52
C GLY A 474 3.10 -2.27 -23.53
N LEU A 475 1.78 -2.46 -23.64
CA LEU A 475 1.16 -3.30 -24.67
C LEU A 475 1.43 -2.72 -26.08
N TYR A 476 1.25 -1.40 -26.26
CA TYR A 476 1.63 -0.73 -27.51
C TYR A 476 3.08 -1.01 -27.89
N GLY A 477 4.00 -0.85 -26.93
CA GLY A 477 5.42 -1.12 -27.14
C GLY A 477 5.71 -2.57 -27.54
N LEU A 478 5.03 -3.52 -26.91
CA LEU A 478 5.15 -4.95 -27.22
C LEU A 478 4.62 -5.28 -28.62
N LEU A 479 3.46 -4.74 -28.99
CA LEU A 479 2.84 -4.93 -30.31
C LEU A 479 3.70 -4.33 -31.43
N LYS A 480 4.20 -3.11 -31.23
CA LYS A 480 5.08 -2.44 -32.21
C LYS A 480 6.40 -3.18 -32.38
N ARG A 481 6.94 -3.78 -31.31
CA ARG A 481 8.13 -4.64 -31.37
C ARG A 481 7.85 -5.98 -32.07
N GLY A 482 6.61 -6.46 -32.00
CA GLY A 482 6.12 -7.60 -32.76
C GLY A 482 5.78 -7.30 -34.23
N GLY A 483 6.02 -6.07 -34.72
CA GLY A 483 5.78 -5.69 -36.11
C GLY A 483 4.32 -5.31 -36.43
N ALA A 484 3.46 -5.13 -35.44
CA ALA A 484 2.07 -4.74 -35.67
C ALA A 484 1.97 -3.31 -36.22
N LYS A 485 1.09 -3.09 -37.21
CA LYS A 485 0.66 -1.76 -37.65
C LYS A 485 -0.37 -1.23 -36.65
N LEU A 486 -0.05 -0.13 -35.97
CA LEU A 486 -0.86 0.43 -34.89
C LEU A 486 -1.17 1.91 -35.16
N PRO A 487 -2.30 2.43 -34.64
CA PRO A 487 -2.58 3.87 -34.60
C PRO A 487 -1.49 4.67 -33.89
N ALA A 488 -1.58 6.01 -33.95
CA ALA A 488 -0.62 6.87 -33.29
C ALA A 488 -0.60 6.59 -31.77
N PHE A 489 0.60 6.64 -31.19
CA PHE A 489 0.77 6.48 -29.76
C PHE A 489 0.05 7.62 -29.00
N GLY A 490 -0.67 7.28 -27.93
CA GLY A 490 -1.36 8.27 -27.10
C GLY A 490 -2.89 8.12 -27.17
N PRO A 491 -3.66 9.21 -27.33
CA PRO A 491 -5.12 9.18 -27.29
C PRO A 491 -5.74 8.23 -28.32
N GLU A 492 -5.23 8.19 -29.55
CA GLU A 492 -5.77 7.33 -30.62
C GLU A 492 -5.67 5.85 -30.26
N PHE A 493 -4.48 5.37 -29.88
CA PHE A 493 -4.33 3.99 -29.45
C PHE A 493 -5.15 3.67 -28.19
N ARG A 494 -5.36 4.63 -27.28
CA ARG A 494 -6.18 4.39 -26.07
C ARG A 494 -7.64 4.09 -26.40
N LYS A 495 -8.19 4.66 -27.48
CA LYS A 495 -9.58 4.39 -27.93
C LYS A 495 -9.77 2.92 -28.33
N VAL A 496 -8.76 2.31 -28.94
CA VAL A 496 -8.79 0.92 -29.43
C VAL A 496 -8.07 -0.07 -28.52
N ALA A 497 -7.49 0.40 -27.40
CA ALA A 497 -6.63 -0.42 -26.56
C ALA A 497 -7.37 -1.62 -25.92
N ASP A 498 -8.64 -1.44 -25.54
CA ASP A 498 -9.44 -2.50 -24.93
C ASP A 498 -9.66 -3.66 -25.92
N ASP A 499 -9.88 -3.34 -27.20
CA ASP A 499 -10.02 -4.35 -28.26
C ASP A 499 -8.77 -5.20 -28.39
N TYR A 500 -7.58 -4.60 -28.41
CA TYR A 500 -6.32 -5.34 -28.41
C TYR A 500 -6.17 -6.20 -27.15
N TRP A 501 -6.51 -5.70 -25.97
CA TRP A 501 -6.48 -6.49 -24.74
C TRP A 501 -7.42 -7.70 -24.82
N ARG A 502 -8.65 -7.55 -25.33
CA ARG A 502 -9.63 -8.63 -25.48
C ARG A 502 -9.29 -9.61 -26.59
N GLN A 503 -8.67 -9.15 -27.68
CA GLN A 503 -8.20 -10.02 -28.77
C GLN A 503 -7.02 -10.90 -28.34
N LEU A 504 -6.16 -10.39 -27.46
CA LEU A 504 -4.94 -11.06 -27.04
C LEU A 504 -5.13 -11.94 -25.79
N PHE A 505 -6.05 -11.56 -24.89
CA PHE A 505 -6.16 -12.20 -23.58
C PHE A 505 -7.59 -12.63 -23.24
N ASN A 506 -7.72 -13.70 -22.46
CA ASN A 506 -8.98 -14.26 -22.01
C ASN A 506 -9.54 -13.46 -20.81
N LEU A 507 -9.85 -12.18 -21.00
CA LEU A 507 -10.29 -11.28 -19.92
C LEU A 507 -11.64 -11.67 -19.33
N GLU A 508 -12.59 -12.06 -20.17
CA GLU A 508 -13.97 -12.42 -19.79
C GLU A 508 -14.02 -13.52 -18.72
N LYS A 509 -13.05 -14.44 -18.72
CA LYS A 509 -12.91 -15.50 -17.70
C LYS A 509 -12.72 -14.95 -16.28
N PHE A 510 -12.22 -13.73 -16.14
CA PHE A 510 -11.85 -13.14 -14.85
C PHE A 510 -12.70 -11.92 -14.49
N GLU A 511 -13.43 -11.36 -15.46
CA GLU A 511 -14.37 -10.26 -15.23
C GLU A 511 -15.68 -10.77 -14.63
N THR A 512 -16.33 -9.90 -13.85
CA THR A 512 -17.69 -10.13 -13.31
C THR A 512 -18.48 -8.84 -13.47
N CYS A 513 -19.77 -8.84 -13.12
CA CYS A 513 -20.58 -7.61 -13.08
C CYS A 513 -19.89 -6.49 -12.29
N ASN A 514 -19.30 -6.82 -11.14
CA ASN A 514 -18.72 -5.87 -10.19
C ASN A 514 -17.19 -5.82 -10.23
N ARG A 515 -16.53 -6.53 -11.16
CA ARG A 515 -15.05 -6.54 -11.28
C ARG A 515 -14.65 -6.50 -12.75
N LYS A 516 -13.97 -5.43 -13.15
CA LYS A 516 -13.55 -5.21 -14.54
C LYS A 516 -12.04 -5.05 -14.64
N PHE A 517 -11.47 -5.41 -15.78
CA PHE A 517 -10.03 -5.32 -16.02
C PHE A 517 -9.54 -3.86 -16.00
N ALA A 518 -8.40 -3.63 -15.35
CA ALA A 518 -7.89 -2.27 -15.10
C ALA A 518 -6.95 -1.72 -16.20
N GLY A 519 -6.73 -2.48 -17.30
CA GLY A 519 -5.78 -2.12 -18.36
C GLY A 519 -4.31 -2.38 -18.03
N GLU A 520 -4.03 -3.20 -17.00
CA GLU A 520 -2.67 -3.51 -16.59
C GLU A 520 -2.49 -4.91 -15.98
N ILE A 521 -1.33 -5.50 -16.27
CA ILE A 521 -0.88 -6.77 -15.70
C ILE A 521 0.56 -6.66 -15.18
N LEU A 522 0.93 -7.56 -14.28
CA LEU A 522 2.33 -7.87 -13.99
C LEU A 522 2.64 -9.28 -14.46
N THR A 523 3.75 -9.46 -15.18
CA THR A 523 4.12 -10.77 -15.74
C THR A 523 5.63 -11.00 -15.68
N ASP A 524 6.02 -12.25 -15.44
CA ASP A 524 7.38 -12.75 -15.66
C ASP A 524 7.45 -13.71 -16.86
N GLY A 525 6.42 -13.73 -17.72
CA GLY A 525 6.31 -14.65 -18.85
C GLY A 525 5.85 -16.07 -18.49
N LYS A 526 5.69 -16.38 -17.18
CA LYS A 526 5.12 -17.65 -16.72
C LYS A 526 3.87 -17.47 -15.87
N ALA A 527 3.86 -16.48 -15.00
CA ALA A 527 2.72 -16.10 -14.17
C ALA A 527 2.27 -14.68 -14.51
N VAL A 528 0.96 -14.46 -14.44
CA VAL A 528 0.32 -13.16 -14.65
C VAL A 528 -0.43 -12.77 -13.39
N CYS A 529 -0.25 -11.54 -12.94
CA CYS A 529 -1.09 -10.88 -11.95
C CYS A 529 -1.86 -9.77 -12.66
N MET A 530 -3.16 -9.97 -12.87
CA MET A 530 -4.02 -8.95 -13.49
C MET A 530 -4.67 -8.11 -12.40
N VAL A 531 -4.77 -6.81 -12.66
CA VAL A 531 -5.44 -5.86 -11.77
C VAL A 531 -6.89 -5.71 -12.25
N LEU A 532 -7.84 -5.93 -11.34
CA LEU A 532 -9.26 -5.76 -11.58
C LEU A 532 -9.79 -4.64 -10.67
N ARG A 533 -10.51 -3.68 -11.23
CA ARG A 533 -11.21 -2.63 -10.49
C ARG A 533 -12.57 -3.15 -10.05
N LYS A 534 -12.95 -2.88 -8.80
CA LYS A 534 -14.28 -3.16 -8.25
C LYS A 534 -14.79 -1.96 -7.46
N PRO A 535 -16.12 -1.77 -7.34
CA PRO A 535 -16.68 -0.76 -6.44
C PRO A 535 -16.20 -0.99 -5.01
N LYS A 536 -15.80 0.07 -4.33
CA LYS A 536 -15.39 0.00 -2.92
C LYS A 536 -16.66 -0.22 -2.07
N PRO A 537 -16.72 -1.27 -1.23
CA PRO A 537 -17.79 -1.37 -0.25
C PRO A 537 -17.74 -0.15 0.68
N ARG A 538 -18.87 0.54 0.86
CA ARG A 538 -18.95 1.70 1.78
C ARG A 538 -18.56 1.21 3.17
N SER A 539 -17.38 1.63 3.64
CA SER A 539 -16.89 1.31 4.97
C SER A 539 -17.89 1.83 5.99
N SER A 540 -18.53 0.93 6.73
CA SER A 540 -19.14 1.28 8.00
C SER A 540 -18.06 1.95 8.84
N ALA A 541 -18.22 3.25 9.11
CA ALA A 541 -17.39 3.96 10.06
C ALA A 541 -17.50 3.26 11.42
N GLY A 542 -16.36 2.98 12.04
CA GLY A 542 -16.22 2.24 13.28
C GLY A 542 -15.60 0.87 13.04
N GLU A 543 -14.50 0.58 13.74
CA GLU A 543 -14.27 -0.79 14.20
C GLU A 543 -15.62 -1.31 14.67
N GLY A 544 -16.18 -2.28 13.93
CA GLY A 544 -17.52 -2.77 14.24
C GLY A 544 -17.55 -3.13 15.71
N VAL A 545 -18.52 -2.57 16.44
CA VAL A 545 -19.05 -3.27 17.62
C VAL A 545 -19.28 -4.68 17.11
N LEU A 546 -18.45 -5.61 17.58
CA LEU A 546 -18.60 -7.02 17.26
C LEU A 546 -20.02 -7.37 17.72
N PRO A 547 -20.86 -7.98 16.88
CA PRO A 547 -22.17 -8.43 17.34
C PRO A 547 -21.95 -9.31 18.59
N ASP A 548 -22.81 -9.12 19.60
CA ASP A 548 -22.76 -9.89 20.84
C ASP A 548 -22.71 -11.38 20.52
N LEU A 549 -21.82 -12.09 21.22
CA LEU A 549 -21.67 -13.54 21.10
C LEU A 549 -23.02 -14.19 21.45
N THR A 550 -23.50 -15.13 20.64
CA THR A 550 -24.74 -15.87 20.93
C THR A 550 -24.53 -16.99 21.96
N GLY A 551 -23.33 -17.11 22.54
CA GLY A 551 -22.96 -18.15 23.52
C GLY A 551 -22.49 -19.48 22.91
N ASP A 552 -22.81 -19.74 21.64
CA ASP A 552 -22.57 -21.03 20.96
C ASP A 552 -21.30 -21.05 20.06
N GLU A 553 -20.37 -20.11 20.25
CA GLU A 553 -19.20 -19.95 19.37
C GLU A 553 -17.94 -20.56 20.01
N GLU A 554 -17.21 -21.38 19.26
CA GLU A 554 -15.95 -21.97 19.73
C GLU A 554 -14.80 -20.96 19.57
N LEU A 555 -14.09 -20.69 20.67
CA LEU A 555 -12.99 -19.72 20.70
C LEU A 555 -11.62 -20.38 20.60
N TRP A 556 -10.79 -19.86 19.71
CA TRP A 556 -9.41 -20.33 19.49
C TRP A 556 -8.41 -19.20 19.65
N GLY A 557 -7.33 -19.43 20.41
CA GLY A 557 -6.16 -18.56 20.45
C GLY A 557 -5.06 -19.09 19.54
N LEU A 558 -4.60 -18.28 18.58
CA LEU A 558 -3.58 -18.64 17.59
C LEU A 558 -2.34 -17.78 17.76
N ASP A 559 -1.21 -18.42 18.07
CA ASP A 559 0.13 -17.81 18.12
C ASP A 559 0.89 -18.07 16.80
N PRO A 560 1.17 -17.04 15.99
CA PRO A 560 1.92 -17.20 14.75
C PRO A 560 3.44 -17.31 15.00
N GLY A 561 3.95 -18.54 14.94
CA GLY A 561 5.38 -18.85 15.11
C GLY A 561 6.26 -18.53 13.89
N ARG A 562 7.59 -18.44 14.11
CA ARG A 562 8.59 -18.17 13.06
C ARG A 562 9.72 -19.20 12.94
N ARG A 563 9.84 -20.19 13.85
CA ARG A 563 11.08 -20.99 14.00
C ARG A 563 10.86 -22.48 13.80
N ARG A 564 10.22 -23.16 14.76
CA ARG A 564 9.86 -24.58 14.67
C ARG A 564 8.44 -24.71 14.17
N ASP A 565 7.52 -23.99 14.79
CA ASP A 565 6.11 -23.98 14.42
C ASP A 565 5.78 -22.74 13.58
N LEU A 566 4.98 -22.94 12.54
CA LEU A 566 4.41 -21.88 11.71
C LEU A 566 3.27 -21.18 12.47
N PHE A 567 2.47 -21.97 13.19
CA PHE A 567 1.52 -21.49 14.17
C PHE A 567 1.22 -22.61 15.17
N VAL A 568 0.80 -22.21 16.36
CA VAL A 568 0.17 -23.07 17.36
C VAL A 568 -1.16 -22.43 17.72
N MET A 569 -2.22 -23.23 17.82
CA MET A 569 -3.52 -22.76 18.29
C MET A 569 -4.13 -23.71 19.32
N MET A 570 -4.89 -23.13 20.24
CA MET A 570 -5.53 -23.80 21.36
C MET A 570 -6.98 -23.33 21.50
N ASN A 571 -7.90 -24.24 21.85
CA ASN A 571 -9.27 -23.88 22.24
C ASN A 571 -9.49 -23.93 23.75
N GLU A 572 -10.74 -23.69 24.15
CA GLU A 572 -11.19 -23.69 25.53
C GLU A 572 -11.16 -25.08 26.17
N GLN A 573 -11.34 -26.13 25.36
CA GLN A 573 -11.29 -27.54 25.75
C GLN A 573 -9.85 -28.08 25.88
N GLY A 574 -8.84 -27.26 25.54
CA GLY A 574 -7.43 -27.65 25.61
C GLY A 574 -6.92 -28.45 24.41
N GLU A 575 -7.71 -28.57 23.36
CA GLU A 575 -7.28 -29.15 22.08
C GLU A 575 -6.20 -28.27 21.44
N LYS A 576 -5.27 -28.93 20.75
CA LYS A 576 -4.12 -28.28 20.10
C LYS A 576 -4.11 -28.58 18.61
N LEU A 577 -4.01 -27.53 17.80
CA LEU A 577 -3.64 -27.64 16.39
C LEU A 577 -2.35 -26.86 16.13
N SER A 578 -1.47 -27.41 15.30
CA SER A 578 -0.22 -26.75 14.94
C SER A 578 0.23 -27.20 13.57
N CYS A 579 0.94 -26.34 12.86
CA CYS A 579 1.67 -26.72 11.65
C CYS A 579 3.13 -26.36 11.86
N SER A 580 4.04 -27.31 11.60
CA SER A 580 5.47 -27.01 11.71
C SER A 580 5.97 -26.24 10.48
N THR A 581 7.00 -25.43 10.68
CA THR A 581 7.71 -24.75 9.59
C THR A 581 8.27 -25.79 8.60
N ARG A 582 8.85 -26.89 9.09
CA ARG A 582 9.42 -27.96 8.26
C ARG A 582 8.37 -28.62 7.36
N GLU A 583 7.22 -28.96 7.93
CA GLU A 583 6.07 -29.54 7.23
C GLU A 583 5.58 -28.58 6.15
N PHE A 584 5.32 -27.32 6.50
CA PHE A 584 4.85 -26.32 5.54
C PHE A 584 5.78 -26.18 4.33
N TYR A 585 7.09 -26.00 4.57
CA TYR A 585 8.06 -25.82 3.49
C TYR A 585 8.30 -27.10 2.66
N HIS A 586 8.12 -28.28 3.27
CA HIS A 586 8.13 -29.56 2.56
C HIS A 586 6.96 -29.66 1.60
N ASP A 587 5.74 -29.43 2.08
CA ASP A 587 4.51 -29.57 1.31
C ASP A 587 4.39 -28.47 0.25
N ALA A 588 4.87 -27.26 0.56
CA ALA A 588 5.03 -26.17 -0.39
C ALA A 588 6.18 -26.39 -1.41
N LYS A 589 6.83 -27.56 -1.39
CA LYS A 589 7.85 -28.03 -2.35
C LYS A 589 9.12 -27.15 -2.41
N TYR A 590 9.45 -26.41 -1.35
CA TYR A 590 10.68 -25.59 -1.33
C TYR A 590 11.94 -26.44 -1.38
N LYS A 591 12.01 -27.53 -0.61
CA LYS A 591 13.19 -28.43 -0.57
C LYS A 591 13.48 -29.05 -1.93
N LEU A 592 12.45 -29.66 -2.55
CA LEU A 592 12.54 -30.23 -3.89
C LEU A 592 12.99 -29.20 -4.92
N SER A 593 12.42 -27.99 -4.84
CA SER A 593 12.77 -26.92 -5.76
C SER A 593 14.20 -26.40 -5.56
N ASN A 594 14.68 -26.31 -4.32
CA ASN A 594 16.08 -25.95 -4.04
C ASN A 594 17.05 -27.04 -4.51
N ALA A 595 16.70 -28.33 -4.36
CA ALA A 595 17.49 -29.44 -4.89
C ALA A 595 17.62 -29.35 -6.42
N ARG A 596 16.52 -29.08 -7.13
CA ARG A 596 16.55 -28.88 -8.59
C ARG A 596 17.39 -27.68 -9.02
N ILE A 597 17.30 -26.56 -8.28
CA ILE A 597 18.13 -25.39 -8.56
C ILE A 597 19.62 -25.71 -8.38
N ARG A 598 20.00 -26.41 -7.30
CA ARG A 598 21.39 -26.86 -7.09
C ARG A 598 21.86 -27.75 -8.25
N HIS A 599 21.06 -28.73 -8.64
CA HIS A 599 21.38 -29.58 -9.78
C HIS A 599 21.57 -28.77 -11.08
N TRP A 600 20.71 -27.78 -11.37
CA TRP A 600 20.91 -26.92 -12.56
C TRP A 600 22.19 -26.10 -12.51
N TYR A 601 22.61 -25.67 -11.32
CA TYR A 601 23.90 -25.00 -11.16
C TYR A 601 25.06 -25.98 -11.37
N GLU A 602 24.99 -27.20 -10.80
CA GLU A 602 26.01 -28.25 -10.97
C GLU A 602 26.19 -28.62 -12.45
N GLN A 603 25.12 -28.57 -13.25
CA GLN A 603 25.12 -28.79 -14.70
C GLN A 603 25.57 -27.55 -15.50
N SER A 604 25.99 -26.46 -14.86
CA SER A 604 26.46 -25.24 -15.54
C SER A 604 27.66 -24.63 -14.79
N PRO A 605 28.86 -25.25 -14.93
CA PRO A 605 30.07 -24.84 -14.23
C PRO A 605 30.44 -23.36 -14.44
N GLU A 606 30.33 -22.86 -15.67
CA GLU A 606 30.62 -21.45 -16.01
C GLU A 606 29.77 -20.46 -15.20
N VAL A 607 28.47 -20.75 -15.04
CA VAL A 607 27.56 -19.92 -14.25
C VAL A 607 27.92 -19.98 -12.77
N LEU A 608 28.26 -21.17 -12.27
CA LEU A 608 28.68 -21.36 -10.89
C LEU A 608 29.98 -20.61 -10.59
N GLU A 609 30.96 -20.70 -11.47
CA GLU A 609 32.24 -20.01 -11.37
C GLU A 609 32.03 -18.49 -11.38
N ALA A 610 31.26 -17.98 -12.33
CA ALA A 610 30.91 -16.56 -12.40
C ALA A 610 30.25 -16.04 -11.11
N ILE A 611 29.37 -16.83 -10.48
CA ILE A 611 28.70 -16.44 -9.23
C ILE A 611 29.67 -16.52 -8.04
N ARG A 612 30.52 -17.55 -7.97
CA ARG A 612 31.48 -17.74 -6.87
C ARG A 612 32.54 -16.66 -6.85
N ASN A 613 33.00 -16.25 -8.02
CA ASN A 613 34.05 -15.25 -8.20
C ASN A 613 33.51 -13.81 -8.33
N MET A 614 32.19 -13.62 -8.19
CA MET A 614 31.56 -12.31 -8.35
C MET A 614 31.99 -11.34 -7.23
N PRO A 615 32.60 -10.18 -7.56
CA PRO A 615 32.95 -9.17 -6.57
C PRO A 615 31.71 -8.68 -5.79
N SER A 616 31.93 -8.12 -4.60
CA SER A 616 30.85 -7.55 -3.82
C SER A 616 30.51 -6.14 -4.28
N LYS A 617 29.27 -5.92 -4.75
CA LYS A 617 28.70 -4.58 -5.00
C LYS A 617 28.28 -3.82 -3.72
N LYS A 618 28.63 -4.31 -2.54
CA LYS A 618 28.33 -3.69 -1.24
C LYS A 618 29.59 -3.00 -0.73
N THR A 619 29.85 -1.83 -1.26
CA THR A 619 31.08 -1.07 -1.08
C THR A 619 30.74 0.41 -0.90
N PRO A 620 31.48 1.17 -0.08
CA PRO A 620 31.44 2.61 -0.06
C PRO A 620 32.39 3.25 -1.08
N GLU A 621 33.19 2.48 -1.83
CA GLU A 621 34.09 3.02 -2.85
C GLU A 621 33.52 2.84 -4.26
N SER A 622 33.47 3.94 -5.02
CA SER A 622 33.02 3.95 -6.41
C SER A 622 33.92 3.10 -7.34
N SER A 623 35.23 3.08 -7.12
CA SER A 623 36.21 2.25 -7.85
C SER A 623 35.89 0.75 -7.75
N LYS A 624 35.71 0.23 -6.52
CA LYS A 624 35.33 -1.18 -6.27
C LYS A 624 33.98 -1.54 -6.92
N LEU A 625 33.04 -0.58 -6.99
CA LEU A 625 31.77 -0.81 -7.69
C LEU A 625 31.97 -0.89 -9.21
N LEU A 626 32.89 -0.11 -9.78
CA LEU A 626 33.27 -0.22 -11.19
C LEU A 626 33.97 -1.55 -11.50
N ASP A 627 34.80 -2.08 -10.60
CA ASP A 627 35.40 -3.41 -10.76
C ASP A 627 34.34 -4.52 -10.80
N TYR A 628 33.31 -4.40 -9.96
CA TYR A 628 32.14 -5.26 -10.04
C TYR A 628 31.45 -5.15 -11.42
N VAL A 629 31.27 -3.93 -11.93
CA VAL A 629 30.64 -3.69 -13.25
C VAL A 629 31.46 -4.34 -14.36
N ARG A 630 32.78 -4.10 -14.40
CA ARG A 630 33.71 -4.70 -15.38
C ARG A 630 33.68 -6.22 -15.36
N PHE A 631 33.60 -6.83 -14.17
CA PHE A 631 33.50 -8.29 -14.04
C PHE A 631 32.13 -8.83 -14.47
N MET A 632 31.05 -8.14 -14.11
CA MET A 632 29.68 -8.63 -14.26
C MET A 632 29.12 -8.46 -15.68
N LEU A 633 29.38 -7.33 -16.34
CA LEU A 633 28.78 -7.00 -17.64
C LEU A 633 29.05 -8.03 -18.75
N PRO A 634 30.29 -8.53 -18.98
CA PRO A 634 30.53 -9.59 -19.98
C PRO A 634 29.69 -10.85 -19.73
N ARG A 635 29.36 -11.13 -18.47
CA ARG A 635 28.66 -12.35 -18.03
C ARG A 635 27.16 -12.12 -17.87
N LEU A 636 26.66 -10.89 -18.01
CA LEU A 636 25.29 -10.54 -17.68
C LEU A 636 24.27 -11.27 -18.56
N ASP A 637 24.52 -11.38 -19.87
CA ASP A 637 23.61 -12.06 -20.78
C ASP A 637 23.54 -13.56 -20.52
N MET A 638 24.67 -14.21 -20.26
CA MET A 638 24.73 -15.61 -19.84
C MET A 638 23.95 -15.82 -18.54
N LEU A 639 24.23 -15.00 -17.52
CA LEU A 639 23.60 -15.09 -16.21
C LEU A 639 22.09 -14.85 -16.29
N LEU A 640 21.65 -13.81 -16.99
CA LEU A 640 20.22 -13.56 -17.21
C LEU A 640 19.59 -14.72 -17.98
N SER A 641 20.16 -15.15 -19.09
CA SER A 641 19.60 -16.23 -19.92
C SER A 641 19.43 -17.52 -19.13
N PHE A 642 20.40 -17.87 -18.27
CA PHE A 642 20.31 -19.03 -17.37
C PHE A 642 19.16 -18.90 -16.36
N HIS A 643 19.09 -17.79 -15.61
CA HIS A 643 18.09 -17.60 -14.55
C HIS A 643 16.70 -17.25 -15.08
N MET A 644 16.62 -16.82 -16.33
CA MET A 644 15.39 -16.51 -17.04
C MET A 644 14.79 -17.75 -17.73
N ARG A 645 15.45 -18.92 -17.71
CA ARG A 645 14.83 -20.17 -18.21
C ARG A 645 13.48 -20.42 -17.54
N LYS A 646 12.49 -20.90 -18.31
CA LYS A 646 11.11 -21.16 -17.83
C LYS A 646 11.07 -22.08 -16.62
N GLY A 647 12.07 -22.94 -16.42
CA GLY A 647 12.24 -23.80 -15.24
C GLY A 647 12.27 -23.02 -13.92
N PHE A 648 13.10 -21.98 -13.80
CA PHE A 648 13.21 -21.16 -12.57
C PHE A 648 11.89 -20.46 -12.24
N ARG A 649 11.27 -19.83 -13.25
CA ARG A 649 9.97 -19.15 -13.12
C ARG A 649 8.86 -20.13 -12.75
N GLY A 650 8.87 -21.32 -13.35
CA GLY A 650 7.95 -22.42 -13.07
C GLY A 650 8.05 -22.93 -11.64
N LEU A 651 9.27 -23.06 -11.09
CA LEU A 651 9.49 -23.45 -9.70
C LEU A 651 8.90 -22.42 -8.72
N LYS A 652 9.07 -21.12 -8.99
CA LYS A 652 8.48 -20.04 -8.18
C LYS A 652 6.96 -20.09 -8.18
N SER A 653 6.35 -20.32 -9.35
CA SER A 653 4.91 -20.51 -9.48
C SER A 653 4.42 -21.78 -8.75
N LYS A 654 5.14 -22.89 -8.88
CA LYS A 654 4.83 -24.15 -8.17
C LYS A 654 4.88 -23.96 -6.65
N ARG A 655 5.93 -23.34 -6.11
CA ARG A 655 6.02 -23.01 -4.68
C ARG A 655 4.83 -22.17 -4.20
N TYR A 656 4.41 -21.19 -5.00
CA TYR A 656 3.24 -20.36 -4.68
C TYR A 656 1.95 -21.20 -4.63
N ILE A 657 1.68 -22.02 -5.65
CA ILE A 657 0.47 -22.86 -5.73
C ILE A 657 0.41 -23.84 -4.55
N TYR A 658 1.50 -24.58 -4.30
CA TYR A 658 1.52 -25.58 -3.22
C TYR A 658 1.47 -24.92 -1.82
N ALA A 659 2.08 -23.74 -1.65
CA ALA A 659 1.92 -22.97 -0.42
C ALA A 659 0.46 -22.53 -0.20
N GLN A 660 -0.26 -22.12 -1.25
CA GLN A 660 -1.69 -21.81 -1.15
C GLN A 660 -2.54 -23.05 -0.84
N LYS A 661 -2.28 -24.17 -1.52
CA LYS A 661 -2.95 -25.45 -1.23
C LYS A 661 -2.78 -25.87 0.23
N LYS A 662 -1.54 -25.86 0.74
CA LYS A 662 -1.27 -26.22 2.13
C LYS A 662 -1.97 -25.27 3.11
N LEU A 663 -1.95 -23.95 2.86
CA LEU A 663 -2.68 -22.99 3.71
C LEU A 663 -4.18 -23.25 3.68
N HIS A 664 -4.74 -23.54 2.50
CA HIS A 664 -6.15 -23.85 2.33
C HIS A 664 -6.53 -25.16 3.04
N GLU A 665 -5.72 -26.21 2.91
CA GLU A 665 -5.90 -27.49 3.63
C GLU A 665 -5.85 -27.30 5.14
N ILE A 666 -4.91 -26.50 5.65
CA ILE A 666 -4.83 -26.14 7.07
C ILE A 666 -6.13 -25.44 7.51
N CYS A 667 -6.55 -24.40 6.78
CA CYS A 667 -7.74 -23.63 7.14
C CYS A 667 -9.02 -24.47 7.04
N LYS A 668 -9.13 -25.34 6.02
CA LYS A 668 -10.23 -26.29 5.87
C LYS A 668 -10.21 -27.37 6.96
N GLY A 669 -9.03 -27.82 7.39
CA GLY A 669 -8.90 -28.75 8.51
C GLY A 669 -9.39 -28.14 9.83
N ILE A 670 -9.12 -26.86 10.04
CA ILE A 670 -9.65 -26.08 11.17
C ILE A 670 -11.18 -25.99 11.05
N THR A 671 -11.73 -25.57 9.90
CA THR A 671 -13.18 -25.32 9.78
C THR A 671 -14.05 -26.56 9.58
N LYS A 672 -13.53 -27.65 8.98
CA LYS A 672 -14.24 -28.93 8.83
C LYS A 672 -14.46 -29.62 10.18
N ARG A 673 -13.58 -29.38 11.17
CA ARG A 673 -13.76 -29.88 12.54
C ARG A 673 -14.71 -29.03 13.39
N MET A 674 -15.01 -27.78 13.01
CA MET A 674 -15.45 -26.74 13.96
C MET A 674 -16.74 -25.99 13.62
N GLY A 675 -17.45 -26.39 12.55
CA GLY A 675 -18.72 -25.76 12.18
C GLY A 675 -18.58 -24.27 11.81
N LYS A 676 -19.70 -23.61 11.49
CA LYS A 676 -19.73 -22.22 10.98
C LYS A 676 -19.60 -21.14 12.07
N ARG A 677 -19.31 -21.49 13.33
CA ARG A 677 -19.36 -20.59 14.51
C ARG A 677 -18.00 -20.46 15.24
N THR A 678 -16.88 -20.54 14.53
CA THR A 678 -15.54 -20.42 15.14
C THR A 678 -15.02 -18.98 15.13
N VAL A 679 -14.44 -18.54 16.25
CA VAL A 679 -13.75 -17.25 16.37
C VAL A 679 -12.28 -17.47 16.73
N VAL A 680 -11.37 -16.98 15.88
CA VAL A 680 -9.92 -17.10 16.08
C VAL A 680 -9.34 -15.76 16.54
N GLY A 681 -8.80 -15.73 17.74
CA GLY A 681 -7.91 -14.71 18.25
C GLY A 681 -6.53 -14.89 17.61
N PHE A 682 -6.21 -14.04 16.65
CA PHE A 682 -4.94 -14.09 15.93
C PHE A 682 -3.94 -13.17 16.62
N GLY A 683 -2.87 -13.75 17.16
CA GLY A 683 -1.74 -13.01 17.67
C GLY A 683 -1.23 -12.02 16.61
N ASP A 684 -1.28 -10.73 16.93
CA ASP A 684 -0.57 -9.72 16.19
C ASP A 684 0.50 -9.14 17.08
N TRP A 685 1.71 -9.69 16.93
CA TRP A 685 2.89 -9.11 17.52
C TRP A 685 3.08 -7.63 17.13
N SER A 686 2.46 -7.17 16.04
CA SER A 686 2.69 -5.89 15.37
C SER A 686 4.18 -5.73 15.13
N ASN A 687 4.65 -5.86 13.89
CA ASN A 687 6.07 -5.80 13.57
C ASN A 687 6.64 -4.36 13.73
N LYS A 688 6.51 -3.76 14.92
CA LYS A 688 7.11 -2.50 15.37
C LYS A 688 8.59 -2.65 15.66
N ASP A 689 9.09 -3.89 15.68
CA ASP A 689 10.52 -4.18 15.73
C ASP A 689 10.96 -4.79 14.39
N ALA A 690 11.34 -3.94 13.44
CA ALA A 690 11.93 -4.32 12.16
C ALA A 690 13.28 -5.07 12.33
N ALA A 691 13.73 -5.33 13.56
CA ALA A 691 15.03 -5.90 13.88
C ALA A 691 15.25 -7.34 13.42
N GLY A 692 14.23 -8.09 12.96
CA GLY A 692 14.45 -9.48 12.52
C GLY A 692 15.31 -10.26 13.51
N ILE A 693 14.96 -10.14 14.80
CA ILE A 693 15.77 -10.55 15.96
C ILE A 693 16.23 -12.02 15.85
N ILE A 694 15.46 -12.84 15.14
CA ILE A 694 15.74 -14.26 14.95
C ILE A 694 16.49 -14.47 13.63
N ARG A 695 17.82 -14.52 13.70
CA ARG A 695 18.70 -14.88 12.57
C ARG A 695 18.41 -16.32 12.10
N GLY A 696 18.38 -16.52 10.77
CA GLY A 696 18.39 -17.85 10.14
C GLY A 696 17.03 -18.53 9.95
N SER A 697 15.92 -17.84 10.23
CA SER A 697 14.57 -18.40 10.03
C SER A 697 13.77 -17.48 9.10
N PRO A 698 13.36 -17.94 7.90
CA PRO A 698 12.50 -17.15 7.03
C PRO A 698 11.17 -16.89 7.75
N SER A 699 10.67 -15.66 7.68
CA SER A 699 9.34 -15.34 8.21
C SER A 699 8.30 -16.24 7.53
N GLY A 700 7.56 -17.01 8.33
CA GLY A 700 6.44 -17.80 7.83
C GLY A 700 5.38 -16.93 7.15
N PRO A 701 4.48 -17.50 6.33
CA PRO A 701 3.40 -16.79 5.65
C PRO A 701 2.28 -16.27 6.58
N VAL A 702 2.60 -15.68 7.74
CA VAL A 702 1.67 -15.24 8.78
C VAL A 702 0.52 -14.40 8.22
N LYS A 703 0.82 -13.32 7.48
CA LYS A 703 -0.22 -12.46 6.87
C LYS A 703 -1.01 -13.15 5.74
N ARG A 704 -0.52 -14.25 5.15
CA ARG A 704 -1.27 -15.05 4.17
C ARG A 704 -2.18 -16.04 4.88
N LEU A 705 -1.71 -16.65 5.97
CA LEU A 705 -2.53 -17.49 6.85
C LEU A 705 -3.70 -16.69 7.42
N GLU A 706 -3.43 -15.51 7.98
CA GLU A 706 -4.46 -14.60 8.51
C GLU A 706 -5.53 -14.25 7.44
N ARG A 707 -5.10 -13.98 6.20
CA ARG A 707 -6.00 -13.69 5.07
C ARG A 707 -6.79 -14.89 4.60
N GLU A 708 -6.21 -16.09 4.61
CA GLU A 708 -6.92 -17.31 4.24
C GLU A 708 -7.93 -17.69 5.32
N LEU A 709 -7.56 -17.64 6.61
CA LEU A 709 -8.47 -17.91 7.74
C LEU A 709 -9.71 -17.03 7.70
N ARG A 710 -9.57 -15.73 7.40
CA ARG A 710 -10.71 -14.80 7.25
C ARG A 710 -11.74 -15.21 6.20
N LYS A 711 -11.40 -16.08 5.25
CA LYS A 711 -12.35 -16.61 4.27
C LYS A 711 -13.22 -17.73 4.83
N HIS A 712 -12.77 -18.36 5.93
CA HIS A 712 -13.40 -19.54 6.51
C HIS A 712 -14.01 -19.28 7.90
N CYS A 713 -13.48 -18.33 8.68
CA CYS A 713 -13.95 -18.03 10.05
C CYS A 713 -13.76 -16.55 10.45
N ARG A 714 -14.31 -16.15 11.60
CA ARG A 714 -14.13 -14.81 12.18
C ARG A 714 -12.74 -14.72 12.80
N VAL A 715 -11.91 -13.77 12.34
CA VAL A 715 -10.55 -13.57 12.85
C VAL A 715 -10.43 -12.21 13.53
N VAL A 716 -10.10 -12.20 14.82
CA VAL A 716 -9.91 -11.01 15.66
C VAL A 716 -8.42 -10.86 15.95
N SER A 717 -7.83 -9.72 15.60
CA SER A 717 -6.43 -9.44 15.91
C SER A 717 -6.25 -9.12 17.41
N VAL A 718 -5.24 -9.72 18.05
CA VAL A 718 -4.95 -9.56 19.49
C VAL A 718 -3.49 -9.15 19.65
N ASP A 719 -3.20 -8.00 20.31
CA ASP A 719 -1.82 -7.59 20.60
C ASP A 719 -1.12 -8.64 21.48
N GLU A 720 0.05 -9.11 21.04
CA GLU A 720 0.84 -10.16 21.72
C GLU A 720 1.78 -9.62 22.82
N PHE A 721 1.63 -8.38 23.27
CA PHE A 721 2.50 -7.85 24.32
C PHE A 721 2.56 -8.78 25.55
N ARG A 722 3.76 -9.31 25.84
CA ARG A 722 4.08 -10.26 26.93
C ARG A 722 3.35 -11.62 26.92
N THR A 723 2.58 -11.97 25.89
CA THR A 723 1.83 -13.25 25.82
C THR A 723 2.73 -14.50 25.91
N SER A 724 3.94 -14.45 25.37
CA SER A 724 4.91 -15.54 25.48
C SER A 724 5.86 -15.45 26.69
N LYS A 725 5.76 -14.38 27.50
CA LYS A 725 6.64 -14.12 28.65
C LYS A 725 5.99 -14.37 30.00
N LEU A 726 4.67 -14.28 30.09
CA LEU A 726 3.93 -14.53 31.33
C LEU A 726 3.29 -15.90 31.28
N HIS A 727 3.32 -16.63 32.38
CA HIS A 727 2.66 -17.93 32.49
C HIS A 727 1.15 -17.76 32.28
N PHE A 728 0.54 -18.64 31.48
CA PHE A 728 -0.86 -18.48 31.10
C PHE A 728 -1.81 -18.43 32.29
N ASP A 729 -1.48 -19.17 33.35
CA ASP A 729 -2.33 -19.29 34.54
C ASP A 729 -1.99 -18.27 35.63
N CYS A 730 -0.86 -18.44 36.33
CA CYS A 730 -0.43 -17.56 37.43
C CYS A 730 0.12 -16.19 37.01
N LYS A 731 0.27 -15.92 35.71
CA LYS A 731 0.78 -14.63 35.15
C LYS A 731 2.19 -14.22 35.59
N THR A 732 2.91 -15.07 36.32
CA THR A 732 4.30 -14.84 36.70
C THR A 732 5.21 -14.84 35.48
N GLN A 733 6.29 -14.05 35.52
CA GLN A 733 7.28 -14.03 34.46
C GLN A 733 7.98 -15.39 34.33
N LEU A 734 8.02 -15.88 33.09
CA LEU A 734 8.65 -17.14 32.73
C LEU A 734 10.14 -16.96 32.44
N HIS A 735 10.94 -17.94 32.85
CA HIS A 735 12.37 -17.97 32.66
C HIS A 735 12.78 -19.00 31.61
N ASN A 736 13.89 -18.75 30.92
CA ASN A 736 14.38 -19.68 29.91
C ASN A 736 15.10 -20.84 30.58
N GLN A 737 14.93 -22.04 30.02
CA GLN A 737 15.73 -23.20 30.40
C GLN A 737 17.00 -23.30 29.56
N TYR A 738 17.96 -24.04 30.08
CA TYR A 738 19.25 -24.28 29.47
C TYR A 738 19.51 -25.79 29.44
N SER A 739 20.07 -26.28 28.35
CA SER A 739 20.44 -27.68 28.18
C SER A 739 21.88 -27.77 27.75
N GLU A 740 22.64 -28.72 28.30
CA GLU A 740 23.97 -29.02 27.81
C GLU A 740 23.91 -29.69 26.44
N LYS A 741 24.74 -29.22 25.51
CA LYS A 741 24.85 -29.78 24.17
C LYS A 741 26.31 -29.95 23.80
N ARG A 742 26.67 -31.18 23.45
CA ARG A 742 27.93 -31.46 22.76
C ARG A 742 27.86 -30.85 21.36
N CYS A 743 28.71 -29.85 21.12
CA CYS A 743 28.80 -29.16 19.85
C CYS A 743 29.68 -29.95 18.87
N LYS A 744 29.69 -29.57 17.58
CA LYS A 744 30.45 -30.29 16.53
C LYS A 744 31.97 -30.30 16.76
N ASP A 745 32.45 -29.37 17.56
CA ASP A 745 33.82 -29.22 18.04
C ASP A 745 34.14 -30.09 19.28
N GLY A 746 33.25 -31.02 19.68
CA GLY A 746 33.44 -31.92 20.83
C GLY A 746 33.18 -31.27 22.19
N VAL A 747 33.21 -29.94 22.26
CA VAL A 747 32.98 -29.16 23.49
C VAL A 747 31.51 -29.19 23.90
N VAL A 748 31.26 -29.50 25.19
CA VAL A 748 29.93 -29.39 25.80
C VAL A 748 29.68 -27.91 26.13
N LYS A 749 28.59 -27.35 25.60
CA LYS A 749 28.18 -25.96 25.87
C LYS A 749 26.77 -25.95 26.43
N THR A 750 26.54 -25.11 27.43
CA THR A 750 25.20 -24.83 27.95
C THR A 750 24.45 -23.95 26.97
N VAL A 751 23.41 -24.49 26.33
CA VAL A 751 22.65 -23.81 25.27
C VAL A 751 21.24 -23.51 25.76
N LYS A 752 20.80 -22.27 25.51
CA LYS A 752 19.45 -21.81 25.80
C LYS A 752 18.39 -22.58 24.98
N VAL A 753 17.42 -23.16 25.67
CA VAL A 753 16.27 -23.84 25.06
C VAL A 753 15.16 -22.81 24.81
N HIS A 754 15.01 -22.38 23.55
CA HIS A 754 14.09 -21.29 23.21
C HIS A 754 12.60 -21.65 23.18
N SER A 755 12.26 -22.94 23.08
CA SER A 755 10.89 -23.43 22.93
C SER A 755 10.20 -23.74 24.26
N VAL A 756 10.96 -23.78 25.35
CA VAL A 756 10.49 -24.25 26.65
C VAL A 756 10.85 -23.23 27.72
N LEU A 757 9.89 -22.94 28.58
CA LEU A 757 10.00 -21.93 29.62
C LEU A 757 9.62 -22.53 30.97
N HIS A 758 10.19 -21.99 32.04
CA HIS A 758 9.98 -22.48 33.41
C HIS A 758 9.30 -21.40 34.25
N CYS A 759 8.25 -21.80 34.97
CA CYS A 759 7.57 -20.97 35.95
C CYS A 759 8.21 -21.18 37.33
N ARG A 760 8.65 -20.10 37.98
CA ARG A 760 9.25 -20.14 39.33
C ARG A 760 8.23 -19.96 40.46
N ASN A 761 6.94 -19.84 40.12
CA ASN A 761 5.91 -19.66 41.13
C ASN A 761 5.67 -20.97 41.90
N SER A 762 5.72 -20.91 43.23
CA SER A 762 5.54 -22.05 44.13
C SER A 762 4.20 -22.76 43.91
N GLY A 763 3.12 -22.00 43.65
CA GLY A 763 1.79 -22.54 43.36
C GLY A 763 1.65 -23.24 42.00
N CYS A 764 2.67 -23.17 41.13
CA CYS A 764 2.71 -23.89 39.86
C CYS A 764 3.70 -25.06 39.87
N TYR A 765 4.24 -25.45 41.04
CA TYR A 765 5.16 -26.58 41.21
C TYR A 765 6.36 -26.61 40.25
N GLY A 766 6.89 -25.44 39.86
CA GLY A 766 8.01 -25.39 38.92
C GLY A 766 7.66 -25.86 37.49
N MET A 767 6.39 -25.78 37.08
CA MET A 767 5.94 -26.33 35.81
C MET A 767 6.70 -25.75 34.61
N THR A 768 7.07 -26.66 33.72
CA THR A 768 7.74 -26.37 32.47
C THR A 768 6.70 -26.31 31.35
N VAL A 769 6.63 -25.18 30.64
CA VAL A 769 5.62 -24.94 29.60
C VAL A 769 6.25 -24.72 28.23
N ASN A 770 5.57 -25.21 27.19
CA ASN A 770 5.92 -24.86 25.82
C ASN A 770 5.55 -23.39 25.56
N ARG A 771 6.51 -22.63 25.02
CA ARG A 771 6.38 -21.19 24.81
C ARG A 771 5.22 -20.81 23.89
N ASP A 772 5.06 -21.52 22.79
CA ASP A 772 4.08 -21.21 21.75
C ASP A 772 2.66 -21.64 22.20
N VAL A 773 2.56 -22.75 22.95
CA VAL A 773 1.30 -23.15 23.62
C VAL A 773 0.88 -22.13 24.69
N ASN A 774 1.83 -21.65 25.50
CA ASN A 774 1.58 -20.64 26.51
C ASN A 774 1.09 -19.33 25.87
N ALA A 775 1.72 -18.90 24.78
CA ALA A 775 1.30 -17.73 24.01
C ALA A 775 -0.12 -17.90 23.44
N ALA A 776 -0.42 -19.05 22.81
CA ALA A 776 -1.75 -19.35 22.27
C ALA A 776 -2.84 -19.31 23.35
N ARG A 777 -2.60 -19.87 24.54
CA ARG A 777 -3.53 -19.81 25.69
C ARG A 777 -3.75 -18.38 26.19
N ASN A 778 -2.68 -17.58 26.28
CA ASN A 778 -2.81 -16.16 26.65
C ASN A 778 -3.60 -15.36 25.60
N ILE A 779 -3.39 -15.64 24.31
CA ILE A 779 -4.15 -15.01 23.23
C ILE A 779 -5.63 -15.37 23.32
N LEU A 780 -5.96 -16.63 23.62
CA LEU A 780 -7.34 -17.08 23.86
C LEU A 780 -7.99 -16.31 25.03
N ARG A 781 -7.31 -16.20 26.18
CA ARG A 781 -7.81 -15.44 27.34
C ARG A 781 -8.02 -13.95 27.03
N LEU A 782 -7.11 -13.35 26.26
CA LEU A 782 -7.23 -11.96 25.82
C LEU A 782 -8.37 -11.76 24.83
N LEU A 783 -8.61 -12.74 23.94
CA LEU A 783 -9.76 -12.76 23.05
C LEU A 783 -11.07 -12.81 23.86
N GLN A 784 -11.19 -13.75 24.80
CA GLN A 784 -12.34 -13.87 25.70
C GLN A 784 -12.60 -12.55 26.45
N SER A 785 -11.56 -11.94 27.00
CA SER A 785 -11.67 -10.65 27.70
C SER A 785 -12.19 -9.55 26.78
N ARG A 786 -11.65 -9.45 25.56
CA ARG A 786 -12.07 -8.47 24.56
C ARG A 786 -13.51 -8.67 24.10
N LEU A 787 -13.92 -9.92 23.90
CA LEU A 787 -15.28 -10.26 23.47
C LEU A 787 -16.30 -10.05 24.60
N GLY A 788 -15.93 -10.34 25.85
CA GLY A 788 -16.77 -10.10 27.03
C GLY A 788 -16.77 -8.66 27.54
N GLY A 789 -16.25 -7.69 26.76
CA GLY A 789 -16.21 -6.27 27.14
C GLY A 789 -15.32 -5.94 28.35
N ARG A 790 -14.47 -6.87 28.80
CA ARG A 790 -13.59 -6.70 29.95
C ARG A 790 -12.36 -5.88 29.57
N VAL A 791 -11.86 -5.09 30.50
CA VAL A 791 -10.61 -4.35 30.33
C VAL A 791 -9.46 -5.34 30.14
N ARG A 792 -8.54 -5.02 29.22
CA ARG A 792 -7.34 -5.82 29.01
C ARG A 792 -6.54 -5.90 30.32
N PRO A 793 -6.10 -7.09 30.78
CA PRO A 793 -5.35 -7.19 32.02
C PRO A 793 -4.04 -6.37 31.96
N ALA A 794 -3.72 -5.69 33.07
CA ALA A 794 -2.62 -4.74 33.17
C ALA A 794 -1.26 -5.37 32.85
N GLU A 795 -1.09 -6.65 33.17
CA GLU A 795 0.13 -7.42 32.95
C GLU A 795 0.47 -7.57 31.45
N PHE A 796 -0.53 -7.45 30.58
CA PHE A 796 -0.43 -7.53 29.12
C PHE A 796 -0.58 -6.16 28.42
N CYS A 797 -0.50 -5.05 29.15
CA CYS A 797 -0.50 -3.67 28.63
C CYS A 797 0.93 -3.08 28.57
N ARG A 798 1.18 -2.17 27.62
CA ARG A 798 2.52 -1.62 27.33
C ARG A 798 2.95 -0.50 28.25
#